data_AF-A0A3Q7EK35-F1
#
_entry.id   AF-A0A3Q7EK35-F1
#
_cell.length_a   1.000
_cell.length_b   1.000
_cell.length_c   1.000
_cell.angle_alpha   90.00
_cell.angle_beta   90.00
_cell.angle_gamma   90.00
#
_symmetry.space_group_name_H-M   'P 1'
#
loop_
_entity.id
_entity.type
_entity.pdbx_description
1 polymer ?
#
loop_
_entity_poly.entity_id
_entity_poly.type
_entity_poly.pdbx_seq_one_letter_code
_entity_poly.pdbx_strand_id
1 'polypeptide(L)'
;MKDRKTFGFGMWSRIERECHVLLQQRNSKATLLRIHAIMLRNAIEDNVSLLTMLISSFSVSDPVAGISHARRMFDKSLQKDKTFLCNAMIKSHMGVGQFADSTFLYRDLLRHTSFKPDNYTLSSLSKCCGARLVLLEGLEIHNHVLKCGFASNLFVATSLVDMYGKFGEMAFARKLFDEMPQRSPVSWTALIGGYLKCRCTGIAEGLFDAMPEKDVAAFNVMIDAYVKKGDMLSANRLFWAMPERNVISWTSMIDGHCSNGNVSEAKALFDVMPQRNLFSWNAMIGGYCQNKQPQEALKLFHELQMGTTLEPDGVTVVSVLPAIADLGALDLGNWVHQYVKRKKLDRSSNVCTALIDMYAKCGEIAKAREFFNEIKVKESSSWNALINGLAINGSAKEALEVFEKMKSKGYEPNEITMLGVLSACNHGGLVEEGKKWFVEMEKYGLTPQIEHYGCLVDLLGRSGCLDEAENLIETMPYEANGIILSSFLFACGYAKDVTRAEKVKKKAIEMEPWNDGIYIMLRNMYATDKRWSDVEDIKGRMRREGAKKEAGCSTIEVNGMVCEFVAGDKIHAQCEEIHLLLEHLLLYMRGLDTPYSNDIGLKGVDAVGMYRPPTENQENISKESEMTASQLKFDESKGSDPSKPMEQLLDSLLAPITYTDKQVIPVLLIRLSLYTRLNLFAHIDKDGSGHELSGKSTVNGALPGKHWVVPPFEKIKECFEEREKAVDEERKKTVVVEFLKKYIQPNKADNTLLFIGLATPPAAMAVKKTGESVPQLKLLKRIPDVVFVPAATLLTLVSVKITRSLLLQRAASEDHLALQDIACKHVLRDKPDIIWSTTSSDVEIGNGEWDSWFMPFAKQVDIACQKLKKMSELSEGYNMIGLSQGNMVGRGVIEFCDDGPPVRNLISLAGPHAGIASIPFCGSGIWCILEDSLLKLAIYSNFIQAHLAPAGYIKIPTDIANYRKGCKFLPVLNNEVHRNSTYKKRFASLENLVLIMFEKDEILVPKQTSWFGYYPDGSFTTVLPAHKTKLYTEDWIGLKKLDEAGKVKLLKVCGSHLEISTSEMKKNILPYLLDTVTKPRSSGLLWPSSFDDECNEEKISLRSWKF
;
A
#
# COMPACT_ATOMS: atom_id res chain seq x y z
N MET A 1 51.62 -48.74 10.77
CA MET A 1 51.29 -49.84 9.83
C MET A 1 49.77 -49.88 9.73
N LYS A 2 49.04 -49.86 8.62
CA LYS A 2 49.14 -49.77 7.15
C LYS A 2 47.67 -49.43 6.80
N ASP A 3 47.23 -48.45 6.02
CA ASP A 3 47.59 -48.04 4.67
C ASP A 3 47.08 -46.60 4.45
N ARG A 4 47.98 -45.66 4.14
CA ARG A 4 47.62 -44.45 3.39
C ARG A 4 48.44 -44.49 2.11
N LYS A 5 47.80 -44.89 1.01
CA LYS A 5 48.33 -44.68 -0.34
C LYS A 5 48.41 -43.16 -0.56
N THR A 6 49.58 -42.61 -0.27
CA THR A 6 49.98 -41.24 -0.58
C THR A 6 50.08 -41.08 -2.10
N PHE A 7 49.08 -40.48 -2.71
CA PHE A 7 49.28 -39.76 -3.96
C PHE A 7 50.11 -38.50 -3.65
N GLY A 8 51.40 -38.52 -3.99
CA GLY A 8 52.16 -37.32 -4.40
C GLY A 8 52.35 -36.11 -3.47
N PHE A 9 52.02 -36.14 -2.18
CA PHE A 9 52.19 -34.96 -1.29
C PHE A 9 53.64 -34.64 -0.86
N GLY A 10 54.64 -35.42 -1.30
CA GLY A 10 56.04 -35.25 -0.91
C GLY A 10 56.76 -34.03 -1.54
N MET A 11 56.20 -33.42 -2.58
CA MET A 11 56.85 -32.34 -3.35
C MET A 11 56.29 -30.94 -3.10
N TRP A 12 55.22 -30.79 -2.31
CA TRP A 12 54.60 -29.48 -2.10
C TRP A 12 55.24 -28.74 -0.92
N SER A 13 55.61 -27.49 -1.16
CA SER A 13 56.04 -26.55 -0.13
C SER A 13 54.95 -26.35 0.92
N ARG A 14 55.36 -25.87 2.11
CA ARG A 14 54.43 -25.55 3.19
C ARG A 14 53.33 -24.57 2.74
N ILE A 15 53.68 -23.59 1.92
CA ILE A 15 52.78 -22.55 1.42
C ILE A 15 51.79 -23.12 0.40
N GLU A 16 52.21 -24.03 -0.48
CA GLU A 16 51.30 -24.71 -1.41
C GLU A 16 50.27 -25.56 -0.68
N ARG A 17 50.67 -26.27 0.39
CA ARG A 17 49.74 -27.05 1.23
C ARG A 17 48.74 -26.14 1.94
N GLU A 18 49.20 -24.99 2.44
CA GLU A 18 48.34 -24.00 3.07
C GLU A 18 47.32 -23.41 2.09
N CYS A 19 47.76 -23.01 0.89
CA CYS A 19 46.87 -22.53 -0.18
C CYS A 19 45.85 -23.61 -0.59
N HIS A 20 46.28 -24.87 -0.71
CA HIS A 20 45.39 -25.98 -1.02
C HIS A 20 44.29 -26.16 0.04
N VAL A 21 44.65 -26.15 1.33
CA VAL A 21 43.68 -26.28 2.43
C VAL A 21 42.72 -25.10 2.45
N LEU A 22 43.23 -23.87 2.26
CA LEU A 22 42.39 -22.67 2.18
C LEU A 22 41.41 -22.76 0.99
N LEU A 23 41.85 -23.25 -0.17
CA LEU A 23 41.02 -23.39 -1.36
C LEU A 23 39.94 -24.46 -1.26
N GLN A 24 40.08 -25.44 -0.36
CA GLN A 24 39.05 -26.44 -0.09
C GLN A 24 37.88 -25.91 0.76
N GLN A 25 38.06 -24.75 1.40
CA GLN A 25 37.01 -24.12 2.21
C GLN A 25 36.04 -23.28 1.36
N ARG A 26 34.87 -22.96 1.90
CA ARG A 26 33.91 -22.06 1.24
C ARG A 26 34.44 -20.63 1.33
N ASN A 27 34.96 -20.13 0.21
CA ASN A 27 35.69 -18.87 0.17
C ASN A 27 34.85 -17.72 -0.41
N SER A 28 34.97 -16.56 0.22
CA SER A 28 34.51 -15.30 -0.37
C SER A 28 35.48 -14.82 -1.46
N LYS A 29 35.02 -13.98 -2.39
CA LYS A 29 35.89 -13.33 -3.38
C LYS A 29 37.10 -12.64 -2.75
N ALA A 30 36.91 -11.95 -1.62
CA ALA A 30 38.00 -11.28 -0.91
C ALA A 30 39.05 -12.28 -0.39
N THR A 31 38.59 -13.43 0.10
CA THR A 31 39.47 -14.52 0.55
C THR A 31 40.24 -15.11 -0.63
N LEU A 32 39.58 -15.36 -1.76
CA LEU A 32 40.23 -15.88 -2.98
C LEU A 32 41.26 -14.91 -3.55
N LEU A 33 40.98 -13.60 -3.54
CA LEU A 33 41.95 -12.58 -3.95
C LEU A 33 43.16 -12.54 -3.03
N ARG A 34 42.99 -12.75 -1.72
CA ARG A 34 44.09 -12.89 -0.77
C ARG A 34 44.91 -14.14 -1.04
N ILE A 35 44.27 -15.28 -1.30
CA ILE A 35 44.96 -16.53 -1.66
C ILE A 35 45.76 -16.33 -2.95
N HIS A 36 45.17 -15.70 -3.97
CA HIS A 36 45.87 -15.38 -5.21
C HIS A 36 47.09 -14.46 -4.97
N ALA A 37 46.96 -13.44 -4.12
CA ALA A 37 48.08 -12.58 -3.76
C ALA A 37 49.19 -13.33 -3.00
N ILE A 38 48.83 -14.29 -2.14
CA ILE A 38 49.79 -15.18 -1.46
C ILE A 38 50.52 -16.04 -2.50
N MET A 39 49.82 -16.58 -3.49
CA MET A 39 50.43 -17.37 -4.55
C MET A 39 51.48 -16.55 -5.33
N LEU A 40 51.10 -15.34 -5.78
CA LEU A 40 51.99 -14.43 -6.50
C LEU A 40 53.19 -13.98 -5.66
N ARG A 41 52.97 -13.65 -4.37
CA ARG A 41 54.05 -13.20 -3.49
C ARG A 41 55.11 -14.27 -3.25
N ASN A 42 54.73 -15.54 -3.33
CA ASN A 42 55.62 -16.67 -3.08
C ASN A 42 56.07 -17.39 -4.37
N ALA A 43 55.78 -16.82 -5.55
CA ALA A 43 56.15 -17.38 -6.85
C ALA A 43 55.65 -18.83 -7.08
N ILE A 44 54.43 -19.15 -6.64
CA ILE A 44 53.79 -20.48 -6.79
C ILE A 44 52.60 -20.47 -7.76
N GLU A 45 52.43 -19.39 -8.53
CA GLU A 45 51.36 -19.23 -9.53
C GLU A 45 51.42 -20.23 -10.69
N ASP A 46 52.60 -20.83 -10.95
CA ASP A 46 52.78 -21.86 -11.98
C ASP A 46 52.28 -23.24 -11.55
N ASN A 47 51.87 -23.42 -10.28
CA ASN A 47 51.28 -24.66 -9.81
C ASN A 47 49.88 -24.86 -10.41
N VAL A 48 49.81 -25.66 -11.47
CA VAL A 48 48.59 -25.94 -12.26
C VAL A 48 47.42 -26.42 -11.39
N SER A 49 47.68 -27.23 -10.37
CA SER A 49 46.63 -27.77 -9.48
C SER A 49 46.00 -26.69 -8.62
N LEU A 50 46.82 -25.84 -7.99
CA LEU A 50 46.34 -24.70 -7.19
C LEU A 50 45.63 -23.67 -8.06
N LEU A 51 46.18 -23.38 -9.25
CA LEU A 51 45.58 -22.44 -10.19
C LEU A 51 44.20 -22.94 -10.68
N THR A 52 44.08 -24.23 -10.95
CA THR A 52 42.80 -24.88 -11.34
C THR A 52 41.76 -24.78 -10.22
N MET A 53 42.15 -25.08 -8.98
CA MET A 53 41.27 -24.93 -7.81
C MET A 53 40.84 -23.48 -7.63
N LEU A 54 41.76 -22.53 -7.79
CA LEU A 54 41.49 -21.11 -7.66
C LEU A 54 40.52 -20.60 -8.75
N ILE A 55 40.71 -20.99 -10.02
CA ILE A 55 39.77 -20.69 -11.13
C ILE A 55 38.38 -21.24 -10.82
N SER A 56 38.31 -22.52 -10.41
CA SER A 56 37.04 -23.17 -10.09
C SER A 56 36.33 -22.46 -8.92
N SER A 57 37.07 -22.11 -7.87
CA SER A 57 36.52 -21.40 -6.71
C SER A 57 36.06 -19.97 -7.04
N PHE A 58 36.76 -19.26 -7.93
CA PHE A 58 36.31 -17.94 -8.40
C PHE A 58 34.97 -18.01 -9.12
N SER A 59 34.77 -19.03 -9.97
CA SER A 59 33.50 -19.24 -10.69
C SER A 59 32.31 -19.52 -9.77
N VAL A 60 32.55 -20.17 -8.62
CA VAL A 60 31.50 -20.45 -7.62
C VAL A 60 31.22 -19.25 -6.71
N SER A 61 32.23 -18.46 -6.35
CA SER A 61 32.09 -17.37 -5.37
C SER A 61 31.47 -16.08 -5.93
N ASP A 62 31.70 -15.75 -7.19
CA ASP A 62 31.19 -14.56 -7.88
C ASP A 62 31.10 -14.89 -9.38
N PRO A 63 29.93 -15.37 -9.86
CA PRO A 63 29.81 -15.92 -11.20
C PRO A 63 30.27 -14.96 -12.30
N VAL A 64 29.97 -13.66 -12.21
CA VAL A 64 30.23 -12.70 -13.30
C VAL A 64 31.58 -11.99 -13.15
N ALA A 65 31.89 -11.43 -11.98
CA ALA A 65 33.14 -10.70 -11.80
C ALA A 65 34.30 -11.61 -11.36
N GLY A 66 34.00 -12.77 -10.76
CA GLY A 66 34.98 -13.80 -10.44
C GLY A 66 35.46 -14.53 -11.69
N ILE A 67 34.58 -14.89 -12.63
CA ILE A 67 34.99 -15.56 -13.88
C ILE A 67 35.89 -14.67 -14.74
N SER A 68 35.62 -13.37 -14.79
CA SER A 68 36.47 -12.40 -15.51
C SER A 68 37.88 -12.34 -14.92
N HIS A 69 38.01 -12.45 -13.60
CA HIS A 69 39.30 -12.49 -12.91
C HIS A 69 40.02 -13.82 -13.14
N ALA A 70 39.30 -14.93 -13.04
CA ALA A 70 39.80 -16.27 -13.35
C ALA A 70 40.30 -16.36 -14.79
N ARG A 71 39.58 -15.77 -15.75
CA ARG A 71 39.98 -15.72 -17.16
C ARG A 71 41.29 -14.96 -17.36
N ARG A 72 41.44 -13.79 -16.74
CA ARG A 72 42.71 -13.03 -16.79
C ARG A 72 43.88 -13.80 -16.19
N MET A 73 43.65 -14.57 -15.13
CA MET A 73 44.68 -15.42 -14.54
C MET A 73 45.08 -16.56 -15.48
N PHE A 74 44.08 -17.20 -16.10
CA PHE A 74 44.29 -18.23 -17.11
C PHE A 74 45.10 -17.70 -18.31
N ASP A 75 44.71 -16.56 -18.87
CA ASP A 75 45.37 -15.98 -20.06
C ASP A 75 46.84 -15.59 -19.79
N LYS A 76 47.16 -15.23 -18.54
CA LYS A 76 48.52 -14.89 -18.08
C LYS A 76 49.36 -16.10 -17.67
N SER A 77 48.78 -17.29 -17.56
CA SER A 77 49.49 -18.48 -17.11
C SER A 77 50.46 -18.98 -18.18
N LEU A 78 51.69 -19.33 -17.77
CA LEU A 78 52.67 -19.99 -18.62
C LEU A 78 52.28 -21.44 -18.98
N GLN A 79 51.30 -22.02 -18.27
CA GLN A 79 50.83 -23.40 -18.42
C GLN A 79 49.44 -23.47 -19.08
N LYS A 80 49.04 -22.43 -19.84
CA LYS A 80 47.72 -22.34 -20.48
C LYS A 80 47.45 -23.40 -21.56
N ASP A 81 48.45 -24.19 -21.94
CA ASP A 81 48.34 -25.33 -22.85
C ASP A 81 47.98 -26.64 -22.12
N LYS A 82 48.08 -26.68 -20.79
CA LYS A 82 47.78 -27.88 -20.00
C LYS A 82 46.29 -28.19 -20.01
N THR A 83 45.95 -29.41 -20.44
CA THR A 83 44.56 -29.86 -20.63
C THR A 83 43.69 -29.71 -19.37
N PHE A 84 44.24 -30.01 -18.19
CA PHE A 84 43.51 -29.90 -16.92
C PHE A 84 43.08 -28.46 -16.60
N LEU A 85 43.97 -27.49 -16.84
CA LEU A 85 43.70 -26.07 -16.61
C LEU A 85 42.70 -25.51 -17.64
N CYS A 86 42.83 -25.91 -18.91
CA CYS A 86 41.89 -25.55 -19.97
C CYS A 86 40.49 -26.08 -19.67
N ASN A 87 40.38 -27.36 -19.28
CA ASN A 87 39.12 -27.99 -18.92
C ASN A 87 38.46 -27.29 -17.71
N ALA A 88 39.25 -26.88 -16.73
CA ALA A 88 38.74 -26.10 -15.60
C ALA A 88 38.15 -24.77 -16.06
N MET A 89 38.84 -24.02 -16.92
CA MET A 89 38.35 -22.74 -17.43
C MET A 89 37.10 -22.90 -18.31
N ILE A 90 37.08 -23.90 -19.21
CA ILE A 90 35.92 -24.23 -20.05
C ILE A 90 34.71 -24.61 -19.17
N LYS A 91 34.94 -25.44 -18.14
CA LYS A 91 33.90 -25.85 -17.19
C LYS A 91 33.42 -24.70 -16.32
N SER A 92 34.30 -23.78 -15.93
CA SER A 92 33.95 -22.59 -15.18
C SER A 92 33.08 -21.63 -16.01
N HIS A 93 33.40 -21.38 -17.28
CA HIS A 93 32.52 -20.62 -18.17
C HIS A 93 31.16 -21.31 -18.36
N MET A 94 31.16 -22.63 -18.57
CA MET A 94 29.93 -23.42 -18.67
C MET A 94 29.07 -23.34 -17.40
N GLY A 95 29.69 -23.45 -16.22
CA GLY A 95 29.00 -23.40 -14.92
C GLY A 95 28.36 -22.04 -14.61
N VAL A 96 28.87 -20.96 -15.20
CA VAL A 96 28.30 -19.61 -15.10
C VAL A 96 27.25 -19.34 -16.19
N GLY A 97 27.08 -20.26 -17.16
CA GLY A 97 26.17 -20.08 -18.31
C GLY A 97 26.78 -19.32 -19.48
N GLN A 98 28.09 -19.04 -19.46
CA GLN A 98 28.84 -18.43 -20.56
C GLN A 98 29.24 -19.47 -21.61
N PHE A 99 28.24 -20.16 -22.19
CA PHE A 99 28.46 -21.27 -23.12
C PHE A 99 29.19 -20.84 -24.42
N ALA A 100 28.98 -19.59 -24.85
CA ALA A 100 29.67 -19.01 -26.00
C ALA A 100 31.16 -18.79 -25.72
N ASP A 101 31.50 -18.29 -24.54
CA ASP A 101 32.90 -18.08 -24.15
C ASP A 101 33.65 -19.41 -23.99
N SER A 102 32.98 -20.48 -23.54
CA SER A 102 33.55 -21.84 -23.51
C SER A 102 33.96 -22.33 -24.90
N THR A 103 33.07 -22.18 -25.90
CA THR A 103 33.34 -22.60 -27.29
C THR A 103 34.35 -21.70 -28.00
N PHE A 104 34.32 -20.39 -27.72
CA PHE A 104 35.31 -19.44 -28.20
C PHE A 104 36.71 -19.73 -27.64
N LEU A 105 36.84 -19.92 -26.32
CA LEU A 105 38.09 -20.29 -25.66
C LEU A 105 38.68 -21.55 -26.29
N TYR A 106 37.84 -22.56 -26.56
CA TYR A 106 38.28 -23.78 -27.19
C TYR A 106 38.89 -23.55 -28.58
N ARG A 107 38.23 -22.75 -29.43
CA ARG A 107 38.74 -22.39 -30.76
C ARG A 107 40.05 -21.60 -30.67
N ASP A 108 40.15 -20.68 -29.71
CA ASP A 108 41.37 -19.90 -29.44
C ASP A 108 42.54 -20.81 -29.02
N LEU A 109 42.30 -21.73 -28.08
CA LEU A 109 43.29 -22.71 -27.64
C LEU A 109 43.80 -23.59 -28.78
N LEU A 110 42.91 -24.09 -29.64
CA LEU A 110 43.31 -24.91 -30.79
C LEU A 110 44.15 -24.15 -31.82
N ARG A 111 43.95 -22.83 -31.96
CA ARG A 111 44.68 -22.00 -32.94
C ARG A 111 46.04 -21.54 -32.44
N HIS A 112 46.16 -21.27 -31.15
CA HIS A 112 47.30 -20.54 -30.60
C HIS A 112 48.13 -21.33 -29.58
N THR A 113 47.78 -22.59 -29.28
CA THR A 113 48.50 -23.42 -28.30
C THR A 113 48.64 -24.88 -28.78
N SER A 114 49.47 -25.65 -28.08
CA SER A 114 49.62 -27.11 -28.26
C SER A 114 48.54 -27.94 -27.54
N PHE A 115 47.45 -27.31 -27.10
CA PHE A 115 46.37 -27.96 -26.37
C PHE A 115 45.75 -29.11 -27.17
N LYS A 116 45.58 -30.26 -26.50
CA LYS A 116 44.87 -31.42 -27.05
C LYS A 116 43.59 -31.66 -26.25
N PRO A 117 42.41 -31.69 -26.90
CA PRO A 117 41.15 -32.00 -26.24
C PRO A 117 41.13 -33.44 -25.73
N ASP A 118 40.50 -33.63 -24.58
CA ASP A 118 40.19 -34.95 -24.04
C ASP A 118 38.67 -35.19 -23.98
N ASN A 119 38.27 -36.32 -23.40
CA ASN A 119 36.86 -36.68 -23.23
C ASN A 119 36.09 -35.66 -22.36
N TYR A 120 36.74 -35.00 -21.39
CA TYR A 120 36.10 -33.98 -20.55
C TYR A 120 35.91 -32.67 -21.32
N THR A 121 36.86 -32.28 -22.15
CA THR A 121 36.76 -31.10 -23.04
C THR A 121 35.54 -31.25 -23.95
N LEU A 122 35.48 -32.34 -24.71
CA LEU A 122 34.47 -32.56 -25.75
C LEU A 122 33.07 -32.78 -25.16
N SER A 123 32.98 -33.47 -24.02
CA SER A 123 31.71 -33.64 -23.30
C SER A 123 31.18 -32.30 -22.79
N SER A 124 32.04 -31.41 -22.27
CA SER A 124 31.63 -30.07 -21.81
C SER A 124 31.19 -29.17 -22.97
N LEU A 125 31.89 -29.22 -24.10
CA LEU A 125 31.53 -28.45 -25.29
C LEU A 125 30.23 -28.94 -25.95
N SER A 126 30.00 -30.25 -25.99
CA SER A 126 28.73 -30.81 -26.50
C SER A 126 27.55 -30.32 -25.65
N LYS A 127 27.71 -30.29 -24.32
CA LYS A 127 26.71 -29.71 -23.41
C LYS A 127 26.49 -28.22 -23.64
N CYS A 128 27.55 -27.44 -23.89
CA CYS A 128 27.43 -26.02 -24.23
C CYS A 128 26.64 -25.82 -25.53
N CYS A 129 26.91 -26.62 -26.56
CA CYS A 129 26.20 -26.55 -27.84
C CYS A 129 24.72 -26.91 -27.67
N GLY A 130 24.43 -28.00 -26.94
CA GLY A 130 23.06 -28.42 -26.63
C GLY A 130 22.29 -27.37 -25.82
N ALA A 131 22.93 -26.68 -24.88
CA ALA A 131 22.32 -25.61 -24.10
C ALA A 131 22.00 -24.36 -24.94
N ARG A 132 22.83 -24.03 -25.93
CA ARG A 132 22.61 -22.88 -26.82
C ARG A 132 21.69 -23.18 -28.02
N LEU A 133 21.35 -24.45 -28.26
CA LEU A 133 20.60 -24.89 -29.42
C LEU A 133 21.26 -24.53 -30.77
N VAL A 134 22.60 -24.49 -30.81
CA VAL A 134 23.36 -24.14 -32.03
C VAL A 134 23.81 -25.41 -32.75
N LEU A 135 22.99 -25.85 -33.73
CA LEU A 135 23.20 -27.12 -34.44
C LEU A 135 24.55 -27.19 -35.17
N LEU A 136 24.93 -26.13 -35.89
CA LEU A 136 26.17 -26.11 -36.69
C LEU A 136 27.43 -26.30 -35.83
N GLU A 137 27.53 -25.56 -34.71
CA GLU A 137 28.64 -25.75 -33.76
C GLU A 137 28.62 -27.15 -33.13
N GLY A 138 27.42 -27.69 -32.84
CA GLY A 138 27.28 -29.06 -32.36
C GLY A 138 27.79 -30.10 -33.35
N LEU A 139 27.54 -29.93 -34.66
CA LEU A 139 28.06 -30.78 -35.72
C LEU A 139 29.58 -30.68 -35.84
N GLU A 140 30.16 -29.49 -35.71
CA GLU A 140 31.63 -29.30 -35.67
C GLU A 140 32.26 -30.05 -34.51
N ILE A 141 31.68 -29.94 -33.30
CA ILE A 141 32.16 -30.66 -32.11
C ILE A 141 32.01 -32.17 -32.30
N HIS A 142 30.89 -32.66 -32.84
CA HIS A 142 30.71 -34.09 -33.14
C HIS A 142 31.77 -34.60 -34.14
N ASN A 143 32.06 -33.84 -35.20
CA ASN A 143 33.14 -34.18 -36.13
C ASN A 143 34.51 -34.23 -35.45
N HIS A 144 34.76 -33.33 -34.49
CA HIS A 144 36.01 -33.36 -33.73
C HIS A 144 36.08 -34.57 -32.78
N VAL A 145 34.97 -34.97 -32.17
CA VAL A 145 34.87 -36.21 -31.39
C VAL A 145 35.29 -37.43 -32.21
N LEU A 146 34.83 -37.51 -33.46
CA LEU A 146 35.22 -38.57 -34.40
C LEU A 146 36.72 -38.50 -34.72
N LYS A 147 37.24 -37.32 -35.09
CA LYS A 147 38.65 -37.11 -35.43
C LYS A 147 39.61 -37.43 -34.28
N CYS A 148 39.21 -37.14 -33.04
CA CYS A 148 39.99 -37.42 -31.83
C CYS A 148 39.82 -38.85 -31.31
N GLY A 149 38.98 -39.68 -31.93
CA GLY A 149 38.77 -41.07 -31.51
C GLY A 149 37.97 -41.24 -30.22
N PHE A 150 37.14 -40.25 -29.85
CA PHE A 150 36.33 -40.30 -28.61
C PHE A 150 34.88 -40.74 -28.83
N ALA A 151 34.51 -41.17 -30.04
CA ALA A 151 33.13 -41.54 -30.38
C ALA A 151 32.56 -42.69 -29.53
N SER A 152 33.40 -43.66 -29.13
CA SER A 152 33.00 -44.78 -28.26
C SER A 152 33.08 -44.46 -26.76
N ASN A 153 33.55 -43.27 -26.38
CA ASN A 153 33.66 -42.88 -24.97
C ASN A 153 32.26 -42.62 -24.39
N LEU A 154 31.88 -43.35 -23.34
CA LEU A 154 30.56 -43.28 -22.69
C LEU A 154 30.14 -41.84 -22.35
N PHE A 155 31.02 -41.03 -21.77
CA PHE A 155 30.69 -39.66 -21.34
C PHE A 155 30.55 -38.68 -22.50
N VAL A 156 31.24 -38.91 -23.61
CA VAL A 156 31.15 -38.06 -24.80
C VAL A 156 29.91 -38.45 -25.61
N ALA A 157 29.71 -39.74 -25.86
CA ALA A 157 28.54 -40.26 -26.55
C ALA A 157 27.23 -39.87 -25.82
N THR A 158 27.19 -39.99 -24.49
CA THR A 158 26.03 -39.53 -23.68
C THR A 158 25.76 -38.04 -23.88
N SER A 159 26.79 -37.19 -23.88
CA SER A 159 26.63 -35.74 -24.09
C SER A 159 26.20 -35.40 -25.52
N LEU A 160 26.59 -36.20 -26.51
CA LEU A 160 26.10 -36.05 -27.89
C LEU A 160 24.63 -36.46 -28.02
N VAL A 161 24.22 -37.56 -27.38
CA VAL A 161 22.80 -37.96 -27.31
C VAL A 161 21.94 -36.84 -26.69
N ASP A 162 22.37 -36.28 -25.56
CA ASP A 162 21.71 -35.12 -24.93
C ASP A 162 21.68 -33.89 -25.85
N MET A 163 22.79 -33.59 -26.53
CA MET A 163 22.87 -32.47 -27.48
C MET A 163 21.88 -32.61 -28.64
N TYR A 164 21.87 -33.75 -29.34
CA TYR A 164 20.92 -33.99 -30.43
C TYR A 164 19.48 -34.06 -29.94
N GLY A 165 19.24 -34.66 -28.77
CA GLY A 165 17.92 -34.66 -28.14
C GLY A 165 17.42 -33.24 -27.85
N LYS A 166 18.30 -32.33 -27.40
CA LYS A 166 17.97 -30.91 -27.21
C LYS A 166 17.68 -30.18 -28.51
N PHE A 167 18.36 -30.53 -29.60
CA PHE A 167 18.09 -29.99 -30.94
C PHE A 167 16.77 -30.51 -31.54
N GLY A 168 16.17 -31.57 -30.98
CA GLY A 168 15.00 -32.25 -31.55
C GLY A 168 15.36 -33.27 -32.64
N GLU A 169 16.65 -33.49 -32.87
CA GLU A 169 17.20 -34.38 -33.88
C GLU A 169 17.23 -35.83 -33.40
N MET A 170 16.05 -36.38 -33.10
CA MET A 170 15.89 -37.66 -32.42
C MET A 170 16.40 -38.86 -33.21
N ALA A 171 16.41 -38.78 -34.55
CA ALA A 171 17.00 -39.82 -35.40
C ALA A 171 18.51 -39.98 -35.14
N PHE A 172 19.24 -38.86 -35.06
CA PHE A 172 20.67 -38.86 -34.75
C PHE A 172 20.92 -39.26 -33.30
N ALA A 173 20.12 -38.75 -32.36
CA ALA A 173 20.23 -39.11 -30.94
C ALA A 173 20.02 -40.62 -30.73
N ARG A 174 19.00 -41.21 -31.37
CA ARG A 174 18.70 -42.64 -31.29
C ARG A 174 19.80 -43.48 -31.91
N LYS A 175 20.26 -43.12 -33.11
CA LYS A 175 21.35 -43.82 -33.79
C LYS A 175 22.63 -43.84 -32.94
N LEU A 176 23.04 -42.70 -32.41
CA LEU A 176 24.19 -42.62 -31.50
C LEU A 176 24.01 -43.50 -30.28
N PHE A 177 22.82 -43.44 -29.66
CA PHE A 177 22.49 -44.28 -28.51
C PHE A 177 22.55 -45.79 -28.83
N ASP A 178 22.16 -46.19 -30.04
CA ASP A 178 22.19 -47.59 -30.50
C ASP A 178 23.60 -48.10 -30.80
N GLU A 179 24.47 -47.22 -31.26
CA GLU A 179 25.87 -47.53 -31.55
C GLU A 179 26.75 -47.52 -30.28
N MET A 180 26.24 -47.04 -29.13
CA MET A 180 26.99 -47.05 -27.85
C MET A 180 27.31 -48.49 -27.39
N PRO A 181 28.60 -48.84 -27.17
CA PRO A 181 29.00 -50.17 -26.68
C PRO A 181 28.49 -50.46 -25.27
N GLN A 182 28.44 -49.42 -24.43
CA GLN A 182 27.90 -49.46 -23.07
C GLN A 182 26.95 -48.27 -22.90
N ARG A 183 25.87 -48.49 -22.17
CA ARG A 183 24.86 -47.46 -21.84
C ARG A 183 24.78 -47.32 -20.34
N SER A 184 24.82 -46.09 -19.86
CA SER A 184 24.59 -45.75 -18.46
C SER A 184 23.14 -45.29 -18.24
N PRO A 185 22.62 -45.33 -17.00
CA PRO A 185 21.33 -44.71 -16.69
C PRO A 185 21.20 -43.28 -17.22
N VAL A 186 22.27 -42.47 -17.11
CA VAL A 186 22.32 -41.11 -17.65
C VAL A 186 22.11 -41.05 -19.17
N SER A 187 22.64 -42.02 -19.93
CA SER A 187 22.42 -42.08 -21.38
C SER A 187 20.99 -42.44 -21.75
N TRP A 188 20.34 -43.31 -20.99
CA TRP A 188 18.91 -43.63 -21.16
C TRP A 188 18.06 -42.39 -20.85
N THR A 189 18.30 -41.74 -19.71
CA THR A 189 17.59 -40.53 -19.29
C THR A 189 17.75 -39.38 -20.29
N ALA A 190 18.94 -39.21 -20.89
CA ALA A 190 19.17 -38.21 -21.94
C ALA A 190 18.31 -38.48 -23.19
N LEU A 191 18.23 -39.75 -23.65
CA LEU A 191 17.42 -40.12 -24.80
C LEU A 191 15.91 -39.98 -24.52
N ILE A 192 15.46 -40.46 -23.35
CA ILE A 192 14.08 -40.33 -22.87
C ILE A 192 13.69 -38.84 -22.82
N GLY A 193 14.51 -38.00 -22.19
CA GLY A 193 14.29 -36.55 -22.12
C GLY A 193 14.18 -35.89 -23.49
N GLY A 194 14.98 -36.33 -24.47
CA GLY A 194 14.88 -35.88 -25.87
C GLY A 194 13.51 -36.21 -26.50
N TYR A 195 13.05 -37.46 -26.37
CA TYR A 195 11.73 -37.87 -26.90
C TYR A 195 10.58 -37.14 -26.20
N LEU A 196 10.66 -36.93 -24.89
CA LEU A 196 9.67 -36.18 -24.12
C LEU A 196 9.60 -34.71 -24.56
N LYS A 197 10.76 -34.08 -24.82
CA LYS A 197 10.82 -32.72 -25.38
C LYS A 197 10.16 -32.62 -26.75
N CYS A 198 10.26 -33.68 -27.56
CA CYS A 198 9.58 -33.79 -28.86
C CYS A 198 8.10 -34.22 -28.74
N ARG A 199 7.55 -34.27 -27.52
CA ARG A 199 6.16 -34.70 -27.22
C ARG A 199 5.85 -36.15 -27.66
N CYS A 200 6.87 -37.00 -27.79
CA CYS A 200 6.72 -38.42 -28.14
C CYS A 200 6.64 -39.31 -26.88
N THR A 201 5.65 -39.08 -26.02
CA THR A 201 5.56 -39.72 -24.70
C THR A 201 5.52 -41.25 -24.77
N GLY A 202 4.81 -41.85 -25.73
CA GLY A 202 4.72 -43.31 -25.84
C GLY A 202 6.06 -44.01 -26.12
N ILE A 203 6.94 -43.40 -26.93
CA ILE A 203 8.29 -43.95 -27.16
C ILE A 203 9.14 -43.79 -25.90
N ALA A 204 9.02 -42.66 -25.22
CA ALA A 204 9.72 -42.41 -23.96
C ALA A 204 9.29 -43.38 -22.85
N GLU A 205 8.00 -43.71 -22.75
CA GLU A 205 7.46 -44.74 -21.85
C GLU A 205 8.07 -46.11 -22.15
N GLY A 206 8.05 -46.53 -23.42
CA GLY A 206 8.66 -47.81 -23.82
C GLY A 206 10.17 -47.87 -23.54
N LEU A 207 10.89 -46.75 -23.71
CA LEU A 207 12.31 -46.64 -23.36
C LEU A 207 12.54 -46.68 -21.85
N PHE A 208 11.67 -46.03 -21.07
CA PHE A 208 11.72 -46.05 -19.62
C PHE A 208 11.49 -47.47 -19.10
N ASP A 209 10.50 -48.17 -19.61
CA ASP A 209 10.21 -49.56 -19.23
C ASP A 209 11.37 -50.50 -19.57
N ALA A 210 11.95 -50.34 -20.77
CA ALA A 210 13.11 -51.11 -21.22
C ALA A 210 14.43 -50.78 -20.49
N MET A 211 14.49 -49.68 -19.73
CA MET A 211 15.67 -49.29 -18.97
C MET A 211 16.00 -50.33 -17.89
N PRO A 212 17.21 -50.93 -17.89
CA PRO A 212 17.58 -52.01 -16.96
C PRO A 212 17.57 -51.58 -15.49
N GLU A 213 18.13 -50.39 -15.21
CA GLU A 213 18.18 -49.79 -13.89
C GLU A 213 17.60 -48.37 -13.99
N LYS A 214 16.46 -48.13 -13.34
CA LYS A 214 15.79 -46.83 -13.34
C LYS A 214 16.29 -46.02 -12.15
N ASP A 215 17.03 -44.96 -12.41
CA ASP A 215 17.51 -44.03 -11.38
C ASP A 215 16.49 -42.92 -11.10
N VAL A 216 16.68 -42.19 -10.00
CA VAL A 216 15.79 -41.09 -9.59
C VAL A 216 15.64 -40.03 -10.69
N ALA A 217 16.68 -39.82 -11.51
CA ALA A 217 16.64 -38.87 -12.62
C ALA A 217 15.68 -39.32 -13.73
N ALA A 218 15.67 -40.61 -14.10
CA ALA A 218 14.75 -41.16 -15.07
C ALA A 218 13.28 -41.02 -14.62
N PHE A 219 12.99 -41.33 -13.35
CA PHE A 219 11.66 -41.15 -12.76
C PHE A 219 11.23 -39.68 -12.79
N ASN A 220 12.09 -38.75 -12.36
CA ASN A 220 11.79 -37.31 -12.34
C ASN A 220 11.48 -36.75 -13.74
N VAL A 221 12.23 -37.18 -14.76
CA VAL A 221 12.02 -36.77 -16.16
C VAL A 221 10.66 -37.24 -16.69
N MET A 222 10.25 -38.46 -16.34
CA MET A 222 8.93 -38.98 -16.71
C MET A 222 7.79 -38.29 -15.95
N ILE A 223 7.95 -38.07 -14.64
CA ILE A 223 6.96 -37.35 -13.81
C ILE A 223 6.75 -35.93 -14.34
N ASP A 224 7.82 -35.18 -14.58
CA ASP A 224 7.76 -33.82 -15.13
C ASP A 224 7.02 -33.80 -16.49
N ALA A 225 7.24 -34.79 -17.34
CA ALA A 225 6.53 -34.88 -18.61
C ALA A 225 5.04 -35.20 -18.46
N TYR A 226 4.66 -36.11 -17.54
CA TYR A 226 3.25 -36.37 -17.25
C TYR A 226 2.56 -35.13 -16.66
N VAL A 227 3.23 -34.44 -15.73
CA VAL A 227 2.77 -33.17 -15.16
C VAL A 227 2.52 -32.12 -16.25
N LYS A 228 3.49 -31.90 -17.15
CA LYS A 228 3.36 -30.95 -18.27
C LYS A 228 2.29 -31.33 -19.29
N LYS A 229 1.95 -32.61 -19.40
CA LYS A 229 0.84 -33.10 -20.22
C LYS A 229 -0.52 -32.97 -19.51
N GLY A 230 -0.52 -32.66 -18.21
CA GLY A 230 -1.72 -32.64 -17.37
C GLY A 230 -2.18 -34.02 -16.88
N ASP A 231 -1.42 -35.10 -17.14
CA ASP A 231 -1.74 -36.45 -16.70
C ASP A 231 -1.26 -36.70 -15.26
N MET A 232 -1.96 -36.09 -14.31
CA MET A 232 -1.63 -36.23 -12.89
C MET A 232 -1.84 -37.64 -12.34
N LEU A 233 -2.63 -38.48 -13.01
CA LEU A 233 -2.83 -39.87 -12.58
C LEU A 233 -1.57 -40.69 -12.84
N SER A 234 -1.00 -40.60 -14.05
CA SER A 234 0.24 -41.29 -14.39
C SER A 234 1.42 -40.74 -13.60
N ALA A 235 1.49 -39.42 -13.39
CA ALA A 235 2.49 -38.79 -12.54
C ALA A 235 2.43 -39.33 -11.10
N ASN A 236 1.24 -39.39 -10.49
CA ASN A 236 1.05 -39.91 -9.14
C ASN A 236 1.43 -41.39 -9.02
N ARG A 237 0.98 -42.24 -9.97
CA ARG A 237 1.36 -43.66 -9.98
C ARG A 237 2.87 -43.82 -10.01
N LEU A 238 3.54 -43.08 -10.88
CA LEU A 238 4.99 -43.17 -11.03
C LEU A 238 5.72 -42.63 -9.80
N PHE A 239 5.27 -41.51 -9.24
CA PHE A 239 5.80 -40.92 -8.01
C PHE A 239 5.72 -41.89 -6.83
N TRP A 240 4.59 -42.59 -6.63
CA TRP A 240 4.44 -43.58 -5.56
C TRP A 240 5.15 -44.92 -5.85
N ALA A 241 5.49 -45.20 -7.11
CA ALA A 241 6.32 -46.35 -7.49
C ALA A 241 7.84 -46.10 -7.31
N MET A 242 8.28 -44.85 -7.15
CA MET A 242 9.70 -44.52 -6.96
C MET A 242 10.30 -45.21 -5.72
N PRO A 243 11.45 -45.89 -5.83
CA PRO A 243 12.14 -46.48 -4.67
C PRO A 243 12.62 -45.41 -3.69
N GLU A 244 13.21 -44.34 -4.22
CA GLU A 244 13.71 -43.19 -3.45
C GLU A 244 13.18 -41.89 -4.05
N ARG A 245 12.72 -40.98 -3.18
CA ARG A 245 12.19 -39.67 -3.56
C ARG A 245 13.08 -38.57 -3.03
N ASN A 246 13.59 -37.74 -3.91
CA ASN A 246 14.35 -36.55 -3.55
C ASN A 246 13.48 -35.29 -3.64
N VAL A 247 14.01 -34.15 -3.20
CA VAL A 247 13.27 -32.88 -3.25
C VAL A 247 12.66 -32.61 -4.63
N ILE A 248 13.38 -32.89 -5.72
CA ILE A 248 12.92 -32.66 -7.09
C ILE A 248 11.62 -33.43 -7.38
N SER A 249 11.57 -34.72 -7.02
CA SER A 249 10.36 -35.54 -7.22
C SER A 249 9.13 -34.94 -6.52
N TRP A 250 9.28 -34.50 -5.27
CA TRP A 250 8.21 -33.87 -4.49
C TRP A 250 7.79 -32.53 -5.09
N THR A 251 8.75 -31.68 -5.45
CA THR A 251 8.46 -30.36 -6.01
C THR A 251 7.78 -30.42 -7.37
N SER A 252 8.15 -31.38 -8.22
CA SER A 252 7.48 -31.59 -9.51
C SER A 252 6.01 -32.00 -9.33
N MET A 253 5.71 -32.83 -8.32
CA MET A 253 4.32 -33.18 -8.01
C MET A 253 3.52 -31.99 -7.46
N ILE A 254 4.12 -31.21 -6.55
CA ILE A 254 3.51 -29.98 -6.01
C ILE A 254 3.19 -29.01 -7.15
N ASP A 255 4.16 -28.71 -8.00
CA ASP A 255 3.99 -27.82 -9.15
C ASP A 255 2.92 -28.32 -10.13
N GLY A 256 2.87 -29.64 -10.36
CA GLY A 256 1.83 -30.25 -11.18
C GLY A 256 0.43 -30.18 -10.59
N HIS A 257 0.28 -30.40 -9.28
CA HIS A 257 -1.01 -30.23 -8.61
C HIS A 257 -1.45 -28.76 -8.62
N CYS A 258 -0.53 -27.81 -8.38
CA CYS A 258 -0.80 -26.38 -8.47
C CYS A 258 -1.21 -25.95 -9.88
N SER A 259 -0.51 -26.40 -10.92
CA SER A 259 -0.81 -26.07 -12.32
C SER A 259 -2.18 -26.57 -12.79
N ASN A 260 -2.71 -27.62 -12.15
CA ASN A 260 -4.03 -28.17 -12.44
C ASN A 260 -5.15 -27.63 -11.52
N GLY A 261 -4.88 -26.62 -10.68
CA GLY A 261 -5.88 -26.07 -9.75
C GLY A 261 -6.05 -26.84 -8.43
N ASN A 262 -5.38 -27.98 -8.26
CA ASN A 262 -5.56 -28.87 -7.11
C ASN A 262 -4.62 -28.50 -5.95
N VAL A 263 -4.69 -27.26 -5.49
CA VAL A 263 -3.77 -26.69 -4.48
C VAL A 263 -3.81 -27.44 -3.14
N SER A 264 -4.98 -27.97 -2.74
CA SER A 264 -5.12 -28.74 -1.49
C SER A 264 -4.25 -30.00 -1.48
N GLU A 265 -4.18 -30.71 -2.61
CA GLU A 265 -3.35 -31.91 -2.75
C GLU A 265 -1.87 -31.52 -2.81
N ALA A 266 -1.54 -30.41 -3.48
CA ALA A 266 -0.19 -29.84 -3.48
C ALA A 266 0.28 -29.52 -2.05
N LYS A 267 -0.59 -28.92 -1.23
CA LYS A 267 -0.30 -28.62 0.18
C LYS A 267 -0.14 -29.89 1.02
N ALA A 268 -0.99 -30.90 0.81
CA ALA A 268 -0.86 -32.19 1.49
C ALA A 268 0.49 -32.85 1.19
N LEU A 269 0.92 -32.87 -0.07
CA LEU A 269 2.25 -33.36 -0.47
C LEU A 269 3.38 -32.54 0.14
N PHE A 270 3.24 -31.21 0.16
CA PHE A 270 4.19 -30.32 0.80
C PHE A 270 4.33 -30.62 2.29
N ASP A 271 3.23 -30.92 3.00
CA ASP A 271 3.19 -31.16 4.45
C ASP A 271 3.74 -32.53 4.88
N VAL A 272 3.68 -33.54 4.02
CA VAL A 272 4.29 -34.85 4.29
C VAL A 272 5.74 -34.98 3.78
N MET A 273 6.24 -33.96 3.07
CA MET A 273 7.58 -33.95 2.50
C MET A 273 8.67 -34.11 3.59
N PRO A 274 9.56 -35.13 3.51
CA PRO A 274 10.54 -35.40 4.58
C PRO A 274 11.62 -34.34 4.76
N GLN A 275 12.02 -33.67 3.67
CA GLN A 275 13.02 -32.62 3.67
C GLN A 275 12.55 -31.47 2.79
N ARG A 276 12.44 -30.27 3.37
CA ARG A 276 12.07 -29.05 2.65
C ARG A 276 13.29 -28.15 2.47
N ASN A 277 13.40 -27.54 1.30
CA ASN A 277 14.39 -26.51 1.01
C ASN A 277 13.69 -25.32 0.31
N LEU A 278 14.44 -24.27 -0.01
CA LEU A 278 13.86 -23.08 -0.67
C LEU A 278 13.10 -23.41 -1.95
N PHE A 279 13.51 -24.42 -2.73
CA PHE A 279 12.78 -24.82 -3.94
C PHE A 279 11.37 -25.34 -3.62
N SER A 280 11.21 -26.19 -2.60
CA SER A 280 9.89 -26.68 -2.21
C SER A 280 9.00 -25.58 -1.65
N TRP A 281 9.56 -24.65 -0.86
CA TRP A 281 8.82 -23.48 -0.37
C TRP A 281 8.37 -22.57 -1.52
N ASN A 282 9.27 -22.25 -2.45
CA ASN A 282 8.99 -21.38 -3.59
C ASN A 282 7.94 -21.99 -4.53
N ALA A 283 7.96 -23.31 -4.74
CA ALA A 283 6.97 -24.04 -5.52
C ALA A 283 5.57 -23.90 -4.90
N MET A 284 5.45 -24.06 -3.58
CA MET A 284 4.15 -23.95 -2.90
C MET A 284 3.66 -22.49 -2.81
N ILE A 285 4.54 -21.53 -2.47
CA ILE A 285 4.21 -20.09 -2.46
C ILE A 285 3.76 -19.64 -3.85
N GLY A 286 4.53 -19.97 -4.88
CA GLY A 286 4.19 -19.66 -6.27
C GLY A 286 2.89 -20.34 -6.71
N GLY A 287 2.67 -21.58 -6.27
CA GLY A 287 1.44 -22.33 -6.53
C GLY A 287 0.19 -21.67 -5.94
N TYR A 288 0.26 -21.16 -4.71
CA TYR A 288 -0.82 -20.37 -4.12
C TYR A 288 -1.10 -19.07 -4.90
N CYS A 289 -0.05 -18.35 -5.30
CA CYS A 289 -0.18 -17.14 -6.13
C CYS A 289 -0.86 -17.42 -7.48
N GLN A 290 -0.44 -18.50 -8.18
CA GLN A 290 -1.01 -18.90 -9.47
C GLN A 290 -2.51 -19.22 -9.38
N ASN A 291 -2.92 -19.79 -8.25
CA ASN A 291 -4.30 -20.22 -7.99
C ASN A 291 -5.14 -19.18 -7.26
N LYS A 292 -4.77 -17.89 -7.33
CA LYS A 292 -5.52 -16.76 -6.77
C LYS A 292 -5.78 -16.89 -5.25
N GLN A 293 -4.83 -17.48 -4.52
CA GLN A 293 -4.85 -17.59 -3.06
C GLN A 293 -3.66 -16.82 -2.42
N PRO A 294 -3.57 -15.49 -2.61
CA PRO A 294 -2.41 -14.72 -2.18
C PRO A 294 -2.21 -14.69 -0.66
N GLN A 295 -3.29 -14.85 0.12
CA GLN A 295 -3.22 -14.87 1.59
C GLN A 295 -2.47 -16.10 2.10
N GLU A 296 -2.77 -17.29 1.56
CA GLU A 296 -2.09 -18.52 1.93
C GLU A 296 -0.62 -18.49 1.50
N ALA A 297 -0.31 -17.84 0.35
CA ALA A 297 1.06 -17.59 -0.06
C ALA A 297 1.84 -16.74 0.97
N LEU A 298 1.23 -15.66 1.50
CA LEU A 298 1.87 -14.82 2.51
C LEU A 298 2.00 -15.51 3.87
N LYS A 299 0.99 -16.29 4.29
CA LYS A 299 1.06 -17.10 5.51
C LYS A 299 2.23 -18.10 5.43
N LEU A 300 2.37 -18.78 4.29
CA LEU A 300 3.45 -19.73 4.07
C LEU A 300 4.82 -19.04 3.98
N PHE A 301 4.88 -17.83 3.40
CA PHE A 301 6.10 -17.02 3.42
C PHE A 301 6.50 -16.59 4.84
N HIS A 302 5.53 -16.23 5.68
CA HIS A 302 5.78 -15.93 7.09
C HIS A 302 6.27 -17.16 7.87
N GLU A 303 5.68 -18.33 7.60
CA GLU A 303 6.14 -19.60 8.17
C GLU A 303 7.59 -19.93 7.75
N LEU A 304 7.95 -19.70 6.49
CA LEU A 304 9.33 -19.83 6.01
C LEU A 304 10.29 -18.93 6.81
N GLN A 305 9.89 -17.68 7.07
CA GLN A 305 10.71 -16.69 7.77
C GLN A 305 10.89 -16.97 9.26
N MET A 306 9.83 -17.39 9.95
CA MET A 306 9.82 -17.56 11.40
C MET A 306 10.15 -19.00 11.84
N GLY A 307 9.75 -19.98 11.05
CA GLY A 307 9.85 -21.41 11.38
C GLY A 307 11.12 -22.09 10.87
N THR A 308 11.93 -21.43 10.05
CA THR A 308 13.12 -22.05 9.45
C THR A 308 14.37 -21.17 9.52
N THR A 309 15.54 -21.78 9.36
CA THR A 309 16.83 -21.06 9.23
C THR A 309 17.18 -20.74 7.78
N LEU A 310 16.27 -21.03 6.83
CA LEU A 310 16.50 -20.80 5.41
C LEU A 310 16.30 -19.32 5.09
N GLU A 311 17.34 -18.68 4.54
CA GLU A 311 17.21 -17.28 4.10
C GLU A 311 16.51 -17.19 2.73
N PRO A 312 15.46 -16.36 2.57
CA PRO A 312 14.82 -16.12 1.28
C PRO A 312 15.81 -15.68 0.20
N ASP A 313 15.74 -16.30 -0.97
CA ASP A 313 16.59 -15.94 -2.11
C ASP A 313 15.83 -15.13 -3.17
N GLY A 314 16.50 -14.81 -4.28
CA GLY A 314 15.87 -14.06 -5.37
C GLY A 314 14.65 -14.77 -5.98
N VAL A 315 14.62 -16.11 -5.95
CA VAL A 315 13.47 -16.88 -6.45
C VAL A 315 12.32 -16.77 -5.45
N THR A 316 12.59 -16.86 -4.14
CA THR A 316 11.57 -16.66 -3.10
C THR A 316 10.92 -15.28 -3.20
N VAL A 317 11.73 -14.24 -3.42
CA VAL A 317 11.23 -12.87 -3.59
C VAL A 317 10.31 -12.77 -4.81
N VAL A 318 10.70 -13.33 -5.95
CA VAL A 318 9.86 -13.33 -7.16
C VAL A 318 8.57 -14.13 -6.96
N SER A 319 8.59 -15.22 -6.17
CA SER A 319 7.40 -16.02 -5.87
C SER A 319 6.38 -15.31 -4.97
N VAL A 320 6.84 -14.47 -4.02
CA VAL A 320 5.94 -13.82 -3.04
C VAL A 320 5.41 -12.46 -3.49
N LEU A 321 6.18 -11.71 -4.29
CA LEU A 321 5.77 -10.36 -4.74
C LEU A 321 4.41 -10.32 -5.46
N PRO A 322 4.00 -11.31 -6.27
CA PRO A 322 2.65 -11.34 -6.83
C PRO A 322 1.53 -11.38 -5.77
N ALA A 323 1.70 -12.13 -4.68
CA ALA A 323 0.72 -12.14 -3.60
C ALA A 323 0.64 -10.80 -2.86
N ILE A 324 1.79 -10.15 -2.67
CA ILE A 324 1.86 -8.79 -2.10
C ILE A 324 1.13 -7.79 -3.00
N ALA A 325 1.36 -7.89 -4.31
CA ALA A 325 0.73 -7.05 -5.32
C ALA A 325 -0.79 -7.23 -5.35
N ASP A 326 -1.27 -8.47 -5.37
CA ASP A 326 -2.70 -8.82 -5.41
C ASP A 326 -3.44 -8.38 -4.13
N LEU A 327 -2.77 -8.37 -2.98
CA LEU A 327 -3.34 -7.92 -1.70
C LEU A 327 -3.15 -6.42 -1.42
N GLY A 328 -2.37 -5.71 -2.25
CA GLY A 328 -2.01 -4.32 -1.99
C GLY A 328 -1.18 -4.10 -0.71
N ALA A 329 -0.47 -5.12 -0.24
CA ALA A 329 0.29 -5.11 1.03
C ALA A 329 1.60 -4.32 0.92
N LEU A 330 1.49 -3.00 0.69
CA LEU A 330 2.61 -2.14 0.32
C LEU A 330 3.70 -2.07 1.42
N ASP A 331 3.34 -2.19 2.69
CA ASP A 331 4.32 -2.17 3.79
C ASP A 331 5.21 -3.41 3.77
N LEU A 332 4.60 -4.59 3.60
CA LEU A 332 5.35 -5.83 3.35
C LEU A 332 6.17 -5.73 2.05
N GLY A 333 5.62 -5.15 0.99
CA GLY A 333 6.36 -4.89 -0.26
C GLY A 333 7.58 -4.00 -0.06
N ASN A 334 7.47 -2.94 0.74
CA ASN A 334 8.58 -2.08 1.12
C ASN A 334 9.62 -2.82 1.97
N TRP A 335 9.19 -3.67 2.90
CA TRP A 335 10.08 -4.51 3.67
C TRP A 335 10.87 -5.47 2.77
N VAL A 336 10.20 -6.14 1.81
CA VAL A 336 10.84 -7.03 0.83
C VAL A 336 11.83 -6.26 -0.04
N HIS A 337 11.49 -5.05 -0.50
CA HIS A 337 12.42 -4.19 -1.24
C HIS A 337 13.67 -3.85 -0.39
N GLN A 338 13.52 -3.48 0.88
CA GLN A 338 14.68 -3.23 1.76
C GLN A 338 15.50 -4.51 1.98
N TYR A 339 14.86 -5.66 2.09
CA TYR A 339 15.54 -6.96 2.15
C TYR A 339 16.37 -7.23 0.89
N VAL A 340 15.78 -7.03 -0.29
CA VAL A 340 16.43 -7.16 -1.61
C VAL A 340 17.68 -6.29 -1.70
N LYS A 341 17.59 -5.00 -1.29
CA LYS A 341 18.73 -4.07 -1.26
C LYS A 341 19.83 -4.53 -0.30
N ARG A 342 19.47 -4.94 0.92
CA ARG A 342 20.43 -5.42 1.93
C ARG A 342 21.17 -6.69 1.48
N LYS A 343 20.46 -7.63 0.85
CA LYS A 343 21.00 -8.89 0.35
C LYS A 343 21.62 -8.80 -1.05
N LYS A 344 21.58 -7.62 -1.69
CA LYS A 344 22.09 -7.36 -3.04
C LYS A 344 21.43 -8.25 -4.12
N LEU A 345 20.16 -8.57 -3.92
CA LEU A 345 19.34 -9.36 -4.86
C LEU A 345 18.82 -8.51 -6.03
N ASP A 346 18.93 -7.18 -5.92
CA ASP A 346 18.65 -6.14 -6.94
C ASP A 346 19.58 -6.22 -8.17
N ARG A 347 20.54 -7.15 -8.17
CA ARG A 347 21.36 -7.47 -9.34
C ARG A 347 20.63 -8.37 -10.34
N SER A 348 19.59 -9.08 -9.91
CA SER A 348 18.80 -9.97 -10.74
C SER A 348 17.71 -9.17 -11.47
N SER A 349 17.70 -9.21 -12.80
CA SER A 349 16.68 -8.55 -13.63
C SER A 349 15.27 -9.05 -13.31
N ASN A 350 15.12 -10.33 -12.98
CA ASN A 350 13.84 -10.94 -12.60
C ASN A 350 13.29 -10.35 -11.29
N VAL A 351 14.15 -10.20 -10.27
CA VAL A 351 13.76 -9.58 -9.00
C VAL A 351 13.37 -8.12 -9.23
N CYS A 352 14.14 -7.40 -10.06
CA CYS A 352 13.83 -6.02 -10.36
C CYS A 352 12.49 -5.86 -11.11
N THR A 353 12.23 -6.72 -12.08
CA THR A 353 10.98 -6.73 -12.85
C THR A 353 9.78 -7.05 -11.96
N ALA A 354 9.89 -8.01 -11.04
CA ALA A 354 8.84 -8.33 -10.09
C ALA A 354 8.54 -7.19 -9.11
N LEU A 355 9.57 -6.43 -8.68
CA LEU A 355 9.38 -5.24 -7.84
C LEU A 355 8.66 -4.11 -8.59
N ILE A 356 8.95 -3.91 -9.89
CA ILE A 356 8.21 -2.94 -10.72
C ILE A 356 6.74 -3.32 -10.79
N ASP A 357 6.44 -4.59 -11.11
CA ASP A 357 5.05 -5.08 -11.19
C ASP A 357 4.32 -4.92 -9.86
N MET A 358 4.96 -5.28 -8.74
CA MET A 358 4.39 -5.12 -7.41
C MET A 358 4.09 -3.65 -7.08
N TYR A 359 5.07 -2.75 -7.23
CA TYR A 359 4.84 -1.33 -6.95
C TYR A 359 3.76 -0.74 -7.83
N ALA A 360 3.72 -1.10 -9.12
CA ALA A 360 2.70 -0.61 -10.03
C ALA A 360 1.31 -1.11 -9.64
N LYS A 361 1.14 -2.39 -9.32
CA LYS A 361 -0.16 -2.95 -8.89
C LYS A 361 -0.62 -2.44 -7.52
N CYS A 362 0.31 -2.12 -6.61
CA CYS A 362 0.00 -1.45 -5.36
C CYS A 362 -0.33 0.05 -5.52
N GLY A 363 -0.35 0.59 -6.74
CA GLY A 363 -0.69 2.00 -7.02
C GLY A 363 0.49 2.98 -6.93
N GLU A 364 1.70 2.52 -6.58
CA GLU A 364 2.90 3.35 -6.44
C GLU A 364 3.68 3.44 -7.75
N ILE A 365 3.02 3.93 -8.81
CA ILE A 365 3.59 3.94 -10.17
C ILE A 365 4.86 4.79 -10.29
N ALA A 366 4.99 5.84 -9.47
CA ALA A 366 6.18 6.69 -9.41
C ALA A 366 7.42 5.89 -8.95
N LYS A 367 7.28 5.06 -7.90
CA LYS A 367 8.36 4.18 -7.41
C LYS A 367 8.68 3.10 -8.44
N ALA A 368 7.67 2.53 -9.10
CA ALA A 368 7.87 1.55 -10.17
C ALA A 368 8.70 2.17 -11.32
N ARG A 369 8.42 3.42 -11.71
CA ARG A 369 9.15 4.16 -12.75
C ARG A 369 10.57 4.56 -12.32
N GLU A 370 10.74 5.06 -11.10
CA GLU A 370 12.05 5.36 -10.52
C GLU A 370 12.94 4.12 -10.56
N PHE A 371 12.43 3.02 -10.03
CA PHE A 371 13.16 1.77 -9.97
C PHE A 371 13.44 1.20 -11.38
N PHE A 372 12.47 1.28 -12.30
CA PHE A 372 12.71 0.93 -13.71
C PHE A 372 13.86 1.73 -14.32
N ASN A 373 13.96 3.03 -14.02
CA ASN A 373 15.04 3.87 -14.50
C ASN A 373 16.40 3.47 -13.91
N GLU A 374 16.45 3.08 -12.62
CA GLU A 374 17.67 2.61 -11.92
C GLU A 374 18.25 1.30 -12.51
N ILE A 375 17.42 0.46 -13.12
CA ILE A 375 17.89 -0.80 -13.72
C ILE A 375 18.91 -0.53 -14.84
N LYS A 376 20.14 -1.05 -14.66
CA LYS A 376 21.25 -0.87 -15.62
C LYS A 376 21.01 -1.58 -16.95
N VAL A 377 20.49 -2.80 -16.91
CA VAL A 377 20.21 -3.61 -18.10
C VAL A 377 18.72 -3.90 -18.11
N LYS A 378 18.00 -3.24 -19.02
CA LYS A 378 16.56 -3.44 -19.19
C LYS A 378 16.33 -4.59 -20.16
N GLU A 379 15.35 -5.42 -19.85
CA GLU A 379 14.86 -6.51 -20.67
C GLU A 379 13.42 -6.21 -21.12
N SER A 380 12.94 -6.87 -22.18
CA SER A 380 11.54 -6.70 -22.63
C SER A 380 10.52 -6.96 -21.51
N SER A 381 10.82 -7.89 -20.59
CA SER A 381 10.03 -8.16 -19.38
C SER A 381 9.84 -6.92 -18.48
N SER A 382 10.92 -6.16 -18.23
CA SER A 382 10.89 -4.94 -17.41
C SER A 382 10.10 -3.81 -18.07
N TRP A 383 10.15 -3.69 -19.41
CA TRP A 383 9.30 -2.76 -20.16
C TRP A 383 7.84 -3.16 -20.06
N ASN A 384 7.54 -4.44 -20.25
CA ASN A 384 6.17 -4.98 -20.17
C ASN A 384 5.56 -4.76 -18.78
N ALA A 385 6.32 -5.00 -17.71
CA ALA A 385 5.86 -4.73 -16.34
C ALA A 385 5.49 -3.25 -16.14
N LEU A 386 6.28 -2.31 -16.66
CA LEU A 386 5.98 -0.88 -16.56
C LEU A 386 4.78 -0.48 -17.44
N ILE A 387 4.67 -0.99 -18.67
CA ILE A 387 3.54 -0.72 -19.58
C ILE A 387 2.23 -1.23 -18.97
N ASN A 388 2.21 -2.48 -18.49
CA ASN A 388 1.06 -3.07 -17.79
C ASN A 388 0.72 -2.29 -16.53
N GLY A 389 1.74 -1.92 -15.75
CA GLY A 389 1.58 -1.10 -14.56
C GLY A 389 0.90 0.24 -14.84
N LEU A 390 1.34 0.94 -15.88
CA LEU A 390 0.75 2.21 -16.32
C LEU A 390 -0.69 2.01 -16.84
N ALA A 391 -0.95 0.92 -17.55
CA ALA A 391 -2.29 0.56 -18.04
C ALA A 391 -3.30 0.40 -16.90
N ILE A 392 -2.96 -0.41 -15.89
CA ILE A 392 -3.83 -0.73 -14.74
C ILE A 392 -4.12 0.53 -13.91
N ASN A 393 -3.16 1.46 -13.82
CA ASN A 393 -3.31 2.73 -13.11
C ASN A 393 -3.99 3.83 -13.95
N GLY A 394 -4.60 3.50 -15.10
CA GLY A 394 -5.33 4.44 -15.94
C GLY A 394 -4.44 5.45 -16.71
N SER A 395 -3.12 5.26 -16.70
CA SER A 395 -2.14 6.14 -17.34
C SER A 395 -1.87 5.71 -18.79
N ALA A 396 -2.94 5.55 -19.58
CA ALA A 396 -2.90 4.94 -20.92
C ALA A 396 -1.93 5.65 -21.88
N LYS A 397 -1.91 7.00 -21.89
CA LYS A 397 -1.01 7.79 -22.74
C LYS A 397 0.46 7.53 -22.41
N GLU A 398 0.81 7.52 -21.12
CA GLU A 398 2.16 7.21 -20.68
C GLU A 398 2.57 5.78 -21.00
N ALA A 399 1.65 4.82 -20.92
CA ALA A 399 1.91 3.44 -21.32
C ALA A 399 2.29 3.35 -22.80
N LEU A 400 1.58 4.08 -23.68
CA LEU A 400 1.90 4.17 -25.11
C LEU A 400 3.24 4.90 -25.36
N GLU A 401 3.53 5.97 -24.62
CA GLU A 401 4.83 6.66 -24.71
C GLU A 401 6.00 5.75 -24.30
N VAL A 402 5.82 4.94 -23.24
CA VAL A 402 6.80 3.95 -22.80
C VAL A 402 6.97 2.85 -23.85
N PHE A 403 5.89 2.41 -24.49
CA PHE A 403 5.93 1.47 -25.60
C PHE A 403 6.69 2.02 -26.82
N GLU A 404 6.43 3.26 -27.21
CA GLU A 404 7.21 3.93 -28.27
C GLU A 404 8.69 4.07 -27.90
N LYS A 405 8.98 4.37 -26.62
CA LYS A 405 10.35 4.42 -26.11
C LYS A 405 11.04 3.06 -26.12
N MET A 406 10.32 1.97 -25.85
CA MET A 406 10.82 0.60 -25.95
C MET A 406 11.25 0.32 -27.41
N LYS A 407 10.40 0.64 -28.39
CA LYS A 407 10.70 0.47 -29.81
C LYS A 407 11.88 1.30 -30.28
N SER A 408 11.93 2.59 -29.91
CA SER A 408 13.06 3.47 -30.31
C SER A 408 14.41 3.05 -29.74
N LYS A 409 14.43 2.24 -28.67
CA LYS A 409 15.63 1.61 -28.12
C LYS A 409 15.99 0.26 -28.75
N GLY A 410 15.26 -0.17 -29.78
CA GLY A 410 15.52 -1.41 -30.52
C GLY A 410 15.02 -2.67 -29.83
N TYR A 411 14.09 -2.58 -28.87
CA TYR A 411 13.42 -3.74 -28.30
C TYR A 411 12.20 -4.10 -29.15
N GLU A 412 12.12 -5.35 -29.58
CA GLU A 412 10.98 -5.85 -30.34
C GLU A 412 9.79 -6.13 -29.41
N PRO A 413 8.57 -5.63 -29.74
CA PRO A 413 7.35 -6.01 -29.04
C PRO A 413 7.11 -7.52 -29.10
N ASN A 414 6.62 -8.09 -28.02
CA ASN A 414 6.12 -9.47 -27.99
C ASN A 414 4.64 -9.51 -27.60
N GLU A 415 4.06 -10.70 -27.55
CA GLU A 415 2.64 -10.91 -27.20
C GLU A 415 2.26 -10.22 -25.87
N ILE A 416 3.11 -10.33 -24.85
CA ILE A 416 2.87 -9.69 -23.54
C ILE A 416 2.91 -8.15 -23.66
N THR A 417 3.82 -7.61 -24.47
CA THR A 417 3.87 -6.16 -24.73
C THR A 417 2.58 -5.67 -25.37
N MET A 418 2.10 -6.39 -26.38
CA MET A 418 0.89 -6.02 -27.12
C MET A 418 -0.36 -6.14 -26.25
N LEU A 419 -0.45 -7.16 -25.41
CA LEU A 419 -1.52 -7.27 -24.41
C LEU A 419 -1.53 -6.06 -23.47
N GLY A 420 -0.38 -5.59 -23.02
CA GLY A 420 -0.26 -4.39 -22.19
C GLY A 420 -0.69 -3.11 -22.88
N VAL A 421 -0.33 -2.95 -24.16
CA VAL A 421 -0.74 -1.83 -25.00
C VAL A 421 -2.26 -1.82 -25.22
N LEU A 422 -2.85 -2.98 -25.54
CA LEU A 422 -4.29 -3.10 -25.72
C LEU A 422 -5.04 -2.89 -24.40
N SER A 423 -4.51 -3.38 -23.29
CA SER A 423 -5.05 -3.12 -21.95
C SER A 423 -5.00 -1.62 -21.60
N ALA A 424 -3.91 -0.93 -21.93
CA ALA A 424 -3.81 0.52 -21.77
C ALA A 424 -4.87 1.25 -22.61
N CYS A 425 -5.08 0.83 -23.86
CA CYS A 425 -6.11 1.39 -24.72
C CYS A 425 -7.51 1.15 -24.14
N ASN A 426 -7.79 -0.06 -23.64
CA ASN A 426 -9.02 -0.43 -22.96
C ASN A 426 -9.31 0.47 -21.74
N HIS A 427 -8.36 0.57 -20.80
CA HIS A 427 -8.51 1.40 -19.61
C HIS A 427 -8.57 2.92 -19.93
N GLY A 428 -7.93 3.35 -21.02
CA GLY A 428 -7.96 4.74 -21.50
C GLY A 428 -9.12 5.08 -22.43
N GLY A 429 -9.96 4.11 -22.82
CA GLY A 429 -11.02 4.30 -23.82
C GLY A 429 -10.50 4.70 -25.21
N LEU A 430 -9.26 4.35 -25.55
CA LEU A 430 -8.59 4.75 -26.80
C LEU A 430 -8.93 3.77 -27.94
N VAL A 431 -10.18 3.77 -28.39
CA VAL A 431 -10.70 2.79 -29.38
C VAL A 431 -9.84 2.72 -30.65
N GLU A 432 -9.55 3.87 -31.26
CA GLU A 432 -8.83 3.93 -32.54
C GLU A 432 -7.38 3.47 -32.41
N GLU A 433 -6.69 3.83 -31.32
CA GLU A 433 -5.34 3.31 -31.05
C GLU A 433 -5.38 1.81 -30.75
N GLY A 434 -6.37 1.32 -30.00
CA GLY A 434 -6.56 -0.11 -29.74
C GLY A 434 -6.73 -0.93 -31.02
N LYS A 435 -7.60 -0.48 -31.94
CA LYS A 435 -7.79 -1.08 -33.27
C LYS A 435 -6.50 -1.07 -34.09
N LYS A 436 -5.83 0.09 -34.14
CA LYS A 436 -4.57 0.26 -34.87
C LYS A 436 -3.50 -0.72 -34.36
N TRP A 437 -3.24 -0.75 -33.04
CA TRP A 437 -2.21 -1.62 -32.47
C TRP A 437 -2.54 -3.09 -32.61
N PHE A 438 -3.83 -3.47 -32.56
CA PHE A 438 -4.27 -4.84 -32.82
C PHE A 438 -3.88 -5.32 -34.22
N VAL A 439 -4.13 -4.49 -35.25
CA VAL A 439 -3.74 -4.80 -36.63
C VAL A 439 -2.22 -4.77 -36.82
N GLU A 440 -1.52 -3.84 -36.18
CA GLU A 440 -0.07 -3.74 -36.31
C GLU A 440 0.71 -4.90 -35.66
N MET A 441 0.07 -5.74 -34.84
CA MET A 441 0.70 -6.96 -34.30
C MET A 441 1.32 -7.84 -35.39
N GLU A 442 0.62 -7.99 -36.53
CA GLU A 442 1.08 -8.81 -37.64
C GLU A 442 2.38 -8.28 -38.27
N LYS A 443 2.60 -6.96 -38.25
CA LYS A 443 3.83 -6.34 -38.76
C LYS A 443 5.07 -6.76 -37.96
N TYR A 444 4.88 -7.16 -36.70
CA TYR A 444 5.93 -7.69 -35.84
C TYR A 444 6.01 -9.22 -35.88
N GLY A 445 5.30 -9.87 -36.80
CA GLY A 445 5.22 -11.33 -36.88
C GLY A 445 4.46 -11.98 -35.73
N LEU A 446 3.65 -11.21 -34.99
CA LEU A 446 2.84 -11.69 -33.87
C LEU A 446 1.44 -12.05 -34.37
N THR A 447 0.98 -13.25 -34.02
CA THR A 447 -0.41 -13.66 -34.25
C THR A 447 -1.26 -13.28 -33.05
N PRO A 448 -2.36 -12.52 -33.20
CA PRO A 448 -3.23 -12.17 -32.08
C PRO A 448 -3.79 -13.42 -31.38
N GLN A 449 -3.48 -13.56 -30.10
CA GLN A 449 -4.02 -14.64 -29.23
C GLN A 449 -5.38 -14.26 -28.63
N ILE A 450 -6.08 -15.23 -28.03
CA ILE A 450 -7.44 -15.06 -27.47
C ILE A 450 -7.54 -13.91 -26.46
N GLU A 451 -6.48 -13.65 -25.68
CA GLU A 451 -6.41 -12.57 -24.71
C GLU A 451 -6.43 -11.19 -25.38
N HIS A 452 -5.78 -11.05 -26.54
CA HIS A 452 -5.78 -9.81 -27.31
C HIS A 452 -7.17 -9.49 -27.88
N TYR A 453 -7.87 -10.51 -28.38
CA TYR A 453 -9.26 -10.39 -28.80
C TYR A 453 -10.15 -9.99 -27.62
N GLY A 454 -9.96 -10.60 -26.45
CA GLY A 454 -10.71 -10.23 -25.24
C GLY A 454 -10.52 -8.77 -24.82
N CYS A 455 -9.28 -8.24 -24.85
CA CYS A 455 -9.04 -6.82 -24.58
C CYS A 455 -9.75 -5.90 -25.60
N LEU A 456 -9.75 -6.27 -26.88
CA LEU A 456 -10.40 -5.46 -27.92
C LEU A 456 -11.93 -5.52 -27.82
N VAL A 457 -12.52 -6.69 -27.53
CA VAL A 457 -13.96 -6.84 -27.27
C VAL A 457 -14.39 -5.99 -26.07
N ASP A 458 -13.63 -6.03 -24.96
CA ASP A 458 -13.93 -5.21 -23.78
C ASP A 458 -13.83 -3.70 -24.09
N LEU A 459 -12.81 -3.27 -24.83
CA LEU A 459 -12.65 -1.88 -25.27
C LEU A 459 -13.82 -1.40 -26.14
N LEU A 460 -14.19 -2.18 -27.16
CA LEU A 460 -15.31 -1.86 -28.04
C LEU A 460 -16.64 -1.84 -27.28
N GLY A 461 -16.84 -2.85 -26.41
CA GLY A 461 -18.03 -2.99 -25.58
C GLY A 461 -18.24 -1.80 -24.63
N ARG A 462 -17.20 -1.42 -23.87
CA ARG A 462 -17.25 -0.25 -22.97
C ARG A 462 -17.45 1.07 -23.69
N SER A 463 -17.02 1.15 -24.95
CA SER A 463 -17.18 2.32 -25.80
C SER A 463 -18.53 2.36 -26.53
N GLY A 464 -19.42 1.39 -26.27
CA GLY A 464 -20.75 1.30 -26.87
C GLY A 464 -20.77 0.79 -28.31
N CYS A 465 -19.63 0.35 -28.85
CA CYS A 465 -19.50 -0.16 -30.22
C CYS A 465 -19.88 -1.65 -30.28
N LEU A 466 -21.11 -1.99 -29.85
CA LEU A 466 -21.55 -3.38 -29.69
C LEU A 466 -21.57 -4.18 -30.99
N ASP A 467 -21.93 -3.56 -32.12
CA ASP A 467 -21.92 -4.19 -33.44
C ASP A 467 -20.52 -4.68 -33.84
N GLU A 468 -19.51 -3.83 -33.60
CA GLU A 468 -18.13 -4.18 -33.91
C GLU A 468 -17.60 -5.27 -32.97
N ALA A 469 -17.98 -5.22 -31.69
CA ALA A 469 -17.62 -6.24 -30.71
C ALA A 469 -18.26 -7.61 -31.04
N GLU A 470 -19.55 -7.63 -31.42
CA GLU A 470 -20.25 -8.84 -31.85
C GLU A 470 -19.60 -9.45 -33.10
N ASN A 471 -19.34 -8.62 -34.12
CA ASN A 471 -18.67 -9.07 -35.34
C ASN A 471 -17.25 -9.59 -35.07
N LEU A 472 -16.50 -8.99 -34.13
CA LEU A 472 -15.17 -9.48 -33.74
C LEU A 472 -15.24 -10.87 -33.08
N ILE A 473 -16.24 -11.12 -32.24
CA ILE A 473 -16.47 -12.43 -31.60
C ILE A 473 -16.84 -13.48 -32.66
N GLU A 474 -17.59 -13.11 -33.69
CA GLU A 474 -18.00 -14.03 -34.76
C GLU A 474 -16.86 -14.35 -35.75
N THR A 475 -15.95 -13.39 -35.97
CA THR A 475 -14.90 -13.50 -37.00
C THR A 475 -13.55 -14.00 -36.49
N MET A 476 -13.33 -14.01 -35.17
CA MET A 476 -12.06 -14.47 -34.60
C MET A 476 -11.80 -15.96 -34.87
N PRO A 477 -10.52 -16.39 -35.01
CA PRO A 477 -10.17 -17.77 -35.36
C PRO A 477 -10.29 -18.76 -34.19
N TYR A 478 -10.70 -18.28 -33.01
CA TYR A 478 -10.81 -19.06 -31.79
C TYR A 478 -12.26 -19.13 -31.33
N GLU A 479 -12.61 -20.19 -30.61
CA GLU A 479 -13.89 -20.20 -29.91
C GLU A 479 -13.86 -19.21 -28.73
N ALA A 480 -14.91 -18.38 -28.61
CA ALA A 480 -15.03 -17.41 -27.52
C ALA A 480 -14.99 -18.14 -26.17
N ASN A 481 -14.05 -17.76 -25.31
CA ASN A 481 -13.98 -18.27 -23.95
C ASN A 481 -14.94 -17.50 -23.02
N GLY A 482 -15.07 -17.98 -21.79
CA GLY A 482 -15.92 -17.38 -20.75
C GLY A 482 -15.70 -15.88 -20.59
N ILE A 483 -14.43 -15.45 -20.46
CA ILE A 483 -14.05 -14.06 -20.24
C ILE A 483 -14.57 -13.14 -21.37
N ILE A 484 -14.39 -13.52 -22.64
CA ILE A 484 -14.86 -12.72 -23.78
C ILE A 484 -16.39 -12.57 -23.76
N LEU A 485 -17.10 -13.67 -23.55
CA LEU A 485 -18.57 -13.68 -23.51
C LEU A 485 -19.11 -12.88 -22.32
N SER A 486 -18.46 -13.00 -21.16
CA SER A 486 -18.74 -12.23 -19.96
C SER A 486 -18.54 -10.73 -20.21
N SER A 487 -17.39 -10.31 -20.74
CA SER A 487 -17.11 -8.91 -21.09
C SER A 487 -18.13 -8.33 -22.06
N PHE A 488 -18.49 -9.07 -23.11
CA PHE A 488 -19.52 -8.65 -24.06
C PHE A 488 -20.91 -8.56 -23.42
N LEU A 489 -21.25 -9.49 -22.53
CA LEU A 489 -22.51 -9.46 -21.78
C LEU A 489 -22.58 -8.25 -20.82
N PHE A 490 -21.48 -7.92 -20.15
CA PHE A 490 -21.37 -6.70 -19.34
C PHE A 490 -21.58 -5.45 -20.19
N ALA A 491 -20.97 -5.39 -21.38
CA ALA A 491 -21.17 -4.28 -22.33
C ALA A 491 -22.64 -4.16 -22.77
N CYS A 492 -23.30 -5.27 -23.07
CA CYS A 492 -24.74 -5.29 -23.37
C CYS A 492 -25.56 -4.76 -22.18
N GLY A 493 -25.19 -5.13 -20.95
CA GLY A 493 -25.82 -4.63 -19.72
C GLY A 493 -25.70 -3.11 -19.56
N TYR A 494 -24.51 -2.53 -19.82
CA TYR A 494 -24.30 -1.08 -19.80
C TYR A 494 -25.11 -0.35 -20.88
N ALA A 495 -25.19 -0.93 -22.08
CA ALA A 495 -25.98 -0.40 -23.19
C ALA A 495 -27.49 -0.67 -23.06
N LYS A 496 -27.91 -1.46 -22.05
CA LYS A 496 -29.28 -1.96 -21.85
C LYS A 496 -29.82 -2.75 -23.06
N ASP A 497 -28.95 -3.43 -23.79
CA ASP A 497 -29.30 -4.26 -24.94
C ASP A 497 -29.59 -5.70 -24.50
N VAL A 498 -30.86 -5.96 -24.17
CA VAL A 498 -31.31 -7.29 -23.73
C VAL A 498 -31.23 -8.31 -24.87
N THR A 499 -31.42 -7.88 -26.12
CA THR A 499 -31.52 -8.77 -27.28
C THR A 499 -30.18 -9.42 -27.59
N ARG A 500 -29.07 -8.65 -27.63
CA ARG A 500 -27.72 -9.22 -27.84
C ARG A 500 -27.27 -10.06 -26.65
N ALA A 501 -27.59 -9.63 -25.43
CA ALA A 501 -27.27 -10.38 -24.23
C ALA A 501 -27.94 -11.77 -24.20
N GLU A 502 -29.17 -11.90 -24.70
CA GLU A 502 -29.85 -13.19 -24.80
C GLU A 502 -29.18 -14.18 -25.75
N LYS A 503 -28.55 -13.69 -26.84
CA LYS A 503 -27.81 -14.54 -27.79
C LYS A 503 -26.62 -15.24 -27.13
N VAL A 504 -25.87 -14.51 -26.29
CA VAL A 504 -24.65 -15.03 -25.64
C VAL A 504 -24.89 -15.66 -24.27
N LYS A 505 -26.03 -15.37 -23.63
CA LYS A 505 -26.40 -15.83 -22.27
C LYS A 505 -26.12 -17.32 -22.04
N LYS A 506 -26.60 -18.18 -22.95
CA LYS A 506 -26.53 -19.63 -22.75
C LYS A 506 -25.07 -20.09 -22.70
N LYS A 507 -24.27 -19.66 -23.69
CA LYS A 507 -22.86 -20.03 -23.81
C LYS A 507 -22.01 -19.43 -22.67
N ALA A 508 -22.29 -18.19 -22.27
CA ALA A 508 -21.60 -17.55 -21.14
C ALA A 508 -21.82 -18.31 -19.82
N ILE A 509 -23.07 -18.71 -19.52
CA ILE A 509 -23.41 -19.49 -18.32
C ILE A 509 -22.81 -20.90 -18.37
N GLU A 510 -22.82 -21.56 -19.52
CA GLU A 510 -22.25 -22.91 -19.67
C GLU A 510 -20.72 -22.91 -19.52
N MET A 511 -20.04 -21.82 -19.89
CA MET A 511 -18.58 -21.68 -19.78
C MET A 511 -18.11 -21.24 -18.40
N GLU A 512 -18.83 -20.32 -17.74
CA GLU A 512 -18.49 -19.83 -16.40
C GLU A 512 -19.68 -19.97 -15.44
N PRO A 513 -20.13 -21.20 -15.15
CA PRO A 513 -21.29 -21.42 -14.29
C PRO A 513 -21.09 -20.88 -12.86
N TRP A 514 -19.84 -20.71 -12.42
CA TRP A 514 -19.44 -20.13 -11.13
C TRP A 514 -19.39 -18.59 -11.11
N ASN A 515 -19.41 -17.91 -12.26
CA ASN A 515 -19.32 -16.44 -12.33
C ASN A 515 -20.66 -15.78 -11.98
N ASP A 516 -20.78 -15.30 -10.75
CA ASP A 516 -22.00 -14.66 -10.24
C ASP A 516 -22.35 -13.36 -10.96
N GLY A 517 -21.34 -12.63 -11.46
CA GLY A 517 -21.48 -11.39 -12.22
C GLY A 517 -22.37 -11.53 -13.45
N ILE A 518 -22.26 -12.64 -14.18
CA ILE A 518 -23.11 -12.97 -15.34
C ILE A 518 -24.59 -13.02 -14.93
N TYR A 519 -24.91 -13.76 -13.88
CA TYR A 519 -26.29 -13.91 -13.40
C TYR A 519 -26.84 -12.59 -12.87
N ILE A 520 -26.05 -11.84 -12.10
CA ILE A 520 -26.47 -10.56 -11.53
C ILE A 520 -26.73 -9.54 -12.64
N MET A 521 -25.88 -9.49 -13.68
CA MET A 521 -26.05 -8.57 -14.81
C MET A 521 -27.34 -8.88 -15.59
N LEU A 522 -27.56 -10.14 -15.97
CA LEU A 522 -28.78 -10.59 -16.64
C LEU A 522 -30.03 -10.30 -15.81
N ARG A 523 -29.99 -10.58 -14.50
CA ARG A 523 -31.08 -10.28 -13.58
C ARG A 523 -31.42 -8.79 -13.55
N ASN A 524 -30.41 -7.91 -13.49
CA ASN A 524 -30.62 -6.47 -13.45
C ASN A 524 -31.18 -5.93 -14.77
N MET A 525 -30.72 -6.44 -15.90
CA MET A 525 -31.27 -6.13 -17.21
C MET A 525 -32.75 -6.52 -17.33
N TYR A 526 -33.11 -7.76 -16.99
CA TYR A 526 -34.51 -8.21 -17.06
C TYR A 526 -35.42 -7.44 -16.09
N ALA A 527 -34.91 -7.09 -14.91
CA ALA A 527 -35.65 -6.25 -13.96
C ALA A 527 -35.91 -4.84 -14.52
N THR A 528 -34.92 -4.24 -15.21
CA THR A 528 -35.07 -2.94 -15.88
C THR A 528 -36.13 -2.99 -16.98
N ASP A 529 -36.18 -4.11 -17.72
CA ASP A 529 -37.17 -4.38 -18.76
C ASP A 529 -38.51 -4.92 -18.22
N LYS A 530 -38.68 -4.96 -16.89
CA LYS A 530 -39.89 -5.44 -16.17
C LYS A 530 -40.27 -6.91 -16.45
N ARG A 531 -39.31 -7.73 -16.89
CA ARG A 531 -39.46 -9.17 -17.17
C ARG A 531 -39.22 -10.01 -15.91
N TRP A 532 -40.14 -9.94 -14.95
CA TRP A 532 -39.98 -10.57 -13.63
C TRP A 532 -39.91 -12.10 -13.64
N SER A 533 -40.50 -12.77 -14.63
CA SER A 533 -40.38 -14.22 -14.81
C SER A 533 -38.92 -14.63 -15.10
N ASP A 534 -38.26 -13.91 -16.01
CA ASP A 534 -36.87 -14.18 -16.37
C ASP A 534 -35.91 -13.88 -15.21
N VAL A 535 -36.24 -12.90 -14.37
CA VAL A 535 -35.50 -12.60 -13.13
C VAL A 535 -35.49 -13.80 -12.18
N GLU A 536 -36.64 -14.44 -11.97
CA GLU A 536 -36.74 -15.62 -11.11
C GLU A 536 -36.09 -16.86 -11.73
N ASP A 537 -36.17 -17.03 -13.05
CA ASP A 537 -35.46 -18.09 -13.77
C ASP A 537 -33.94 -17.99 -13.61
N ILE A 538 -33.37 -16.79 -13.78
CA ILE A 538 -31.92 -16.55 -13.60
C ILE A 538 -31.50 -16.80 -12.15
N LYS A 539 -32.29 -16.36 -11.16
CA LYS A 539 -32.04 -16.68 -9.74
C LYS A 539 -32.07 -18.18 -9.48
N GLY A 540 -33.05 -18.88 -10.06
CA GLY A 540 -33.18 -20.32 -9.95
C GLY A 540 -32.00 -21.06 -10.59
N ARG A 541 -31.48 -20.55 -11.70
CA ARG A 541 -30.30 -21.10 -12.37
C ARG A 541 -29.02 -20.85 -11.57
N MET A 542 -28.81 -19.64 -11.08
CA MET A 542 -27.68 -19.30 -10.19
C MET A 542 -27.59 -20.26 -8.99
N ARG A 543 -28.74 -20.59 -8.37
CA ARG A 543 -28.80 -21.57 -7.26
C ARG A 543 -28.45 -23.00 -7.69
N ARG A 544 -28.93 -23.45 -8.86
CA ARG A 544 -28.69 -24.82 -9.36
C ARG A 544 -27.23 -25.06 -9.74
N GLU A 545 -26.60 -24.06 -10.34
CA GLU A 545 -25.19 -24.11 -10.77
C GLU A 545 -24.22 -23.86 -9.60
N GLY A 546 -24.73 -23.55 -8.41
CA GLY A 546 -23.91 -23.34 -7.21
C GLY A 546 -23.12 -22.03 -7.21
N ALA A 547 -23.39 -21.10 -8.14
CA ALA A 547 -22.79 -19.77 -8.16
C ALA A 547 -23.17 -19.02 -6.88
N LYS A 548 -22.19 -18.76 -6.04
CA LYS A 548 -22.37 -17.91 -4.86
C LYS A 548 -22.00 -16.49 -5.25
N LYS A 549 -22.84 -15.54 -4.86
CA LYS A 549 -22.49 -14.14 -4.96
C LYS A 549 -21.16 -13.93 -4.22
N GLU A 550 -20.14 -13.40 -4.90
CA GLU A 550 -18.90 -13.03 -4.24
C GLU A 550 -19.21 -11.97 -3.19
N ALA A 551 -18.91 -12.31 -1.94
CA ALA A 551 -19.07 -11.39 -0.84
C ALA A 551 -17.97 -10.33 -0.97
N GLY A 552 -18.37 -9.05 -1.01
CA GLY A 552 -17.39 -7.96 -1.00
C GLY A 552 -16.47 -8.12 0.21
N CYS A 553 -15.16 -8.13 -0.02
CA CYS A 553 -14.17 -8.23 1.02
C CYS A 553 -13.34 -6.95 1.11
N SER A 554 -12.84 -6.67 2.30
CA SER A 554 -11.84 -5.64 2.56
C SER A 554 -10.66 -6.28 3.26
N THR A 555 -9.45 -6.00 2.80
CA THR A 555 -8.23 -6.46 3.46
C THR A 555 -7.56 -5.29 4.18
N ILE A 556 -7.03 -5.56 5.37
CA ILE A 556 -6.18 -4.62 6.11
C ILE A 556 -4.91 -5.33 6.53
N GLU A 557 -3.79 -4.63 6.52
CA GLU A 557 -2.54 -5.11 7.09
C GLU A 557 -2.42 -4.60 8.53
N VAL A 558 -2.29 -5.51 9.50
CA VAL A 558 -2.04 -5.20 10.91
C VAL A 558 -0.80 -5.98 11.35
N ASN A 559 0.26 -5.27 11.75
CA ASN A 559 1.53 -5.87 12.20
C ASN A 559 2.18 -6.85 11.20
N GLY A 560 2.06 -6.59 9.89
CA GLY A 560 2.61 -7.46 8.85
C GLY A 560 1.77 -8.72 8.55
N MET A 561 0.58 -8.84 9.17
CA MET A 561 -0.41 -9.86 8.85
C MET A 561 -1.57 -9.23 8.09
N VAL A 562 -1.91 -9.79 6.93
CA VAL A 562 -3.07 -9.35 6.14
C VAL A 562 -4.32 -10.03 6.69
N CYS A 563 -5.24 -9.25 7.25
CA CYS A 563 -6.54 -9.69 7.72
C CYS A 563 -7.60 -9.36 6.67
N GLU A 564 -8.34 -10.38 6.22
CA GLU A 564 -9.47 -10.20 5.32
C GLU A 564 -10.79 -10.16 6.10
N PHE A 565 -11.66 -9.24 5.70
CA PHE A 565 -13.02 -9.07 6.22
C PHE A 565 -13.99 -9.31 5.07
N VAL A 566 -14.53 -10.53 4.99
CA VAL A 566 -15.49 -10.93 3.96
C VAL A 566 -16.91 -10.60 4.42
N ALA A 567 -17.72 -9.98 3.55
CA ALA A 567 -19.10 -9.62 3.89
C ALA A 567 -19.93 -10.86 4.27
N GLY A 568 -20.36 -10.92 5.54
CA GLY A 568 -21.16 -12.01 6.09
C GLY A 568 -20.37 -13.14 6.74
N ASP A 569 -19.03 -13.07 6.76
CA ASP A 569 -18.18 -14.03 7.44
C ASP A 569 -18.18 -13.83 8.97
N LYS A 570 -18.07 -14.94 9.71
CA LYS A 570 -17.98 -15.02 11.17
C LYS A 570 -16.71 -15.73 11.68
N ILE A 571 -15.79 -16.10 10.79
CA ILE A 571 -14.66 -16.99 11.10
C ILE A 571 -13.50 -16.28 11.82
N HIS A 572 -13.46 -14.94 11.83
CA HIS A 572 -12.41 -14.20 12.54
C HIS A 572 -12.35 -14.62 14.02
N ALA A 573 -11.16 -14.80 14.60
CA ALA A 573 -11.04 -15.25 16.01
C ALA A 573 -11.74 -14.31 17.01
N GLN A 574 -11.86 -13.04 16.63
CA GLN A 574 -12.58 -11.99 17.36
C GLN A 574 -13.91 -11.61 16.67
N CYS A 575 -14.47 -12.48 15.83
CA CYS A 575 -15.60 -12.08 14.99
C CYS A 575 -16.84 -11.75 15.82
N GLU A 576 -17.05 -12.43 16.95
CA GLU A 576 -18.12 -12.07 17.88
C GLU A 576 -17.90 -10.68 18.45
N GLU A 577 -16.68 -10.31 18.84
CA GLU A 577 -16.34 -8.97 19.35
C GLU A 577 -16.48 -7.89 18.27
N ILE A 578 -16.04 -8.19 17.04
CA ILE A 578 -16.14 -7.31 15.88
C ILE A 578 -17.60 -7.13 15.48
N HIS A 579 -18.40 -8.20 15.46
CA HIS A 579 -19.83 -8.13 15.16
C HIS A 579 -20.63 -7.49 16.30
N LEU A 580 -20.28 -7.70 17.57
CA LEU A 580 -20.86 -6.98 18.71
C LEU A 580 -20.51 -5.50 18.66
N LEU A 581 -19.26 -5.17 18.32
CA LEU A 581 -18.84 -3.79 18.14
C LEU A 581 -19.52 -3.18 16.92
N LEU A 582 -19.66 -3.92 15.82
CA LEU A 582 -20.39 -3.49 14.63
C LEU A 582 -21.88 -3.36 14.90
N GLU A 583 -22.51 -4.24 15.68
CA GLU A 583 -23.91 -4.17 16.11
C GLU A 583 -24.11 -3.03 17.09
N HIS A 584 -23.23 -2.84 18.07
CA HIS A 584 -23.23 -1.66 18.94
C HIS A 584 -23.02 -0.40 18.13
N LEU A 585 -22.12 -0.38 17.15
CA LEU A 585 -21.94 0.73 16.24
C LEU A 585 -23.15 0.91 15.33
N LEU A 586 -23.81 -0.16 14.88
CA LEU A 586 -25.02 -0.10 14.05
C LEU A 586 -26.21 0.38 14.87
N LEU A 587 -26.38 -0.09 16.10
CA LEU A 587 -27.40 0.29 17.09
C LEU A 587 -27.17 1.74 17.54
N TYR A 588 -25.92 2.14 17.74
CA TYR A 588 -25.49 3.52 18.01
C TYR A 588 -25.70 4.43 16.80
N MET A 589 -25.42 3.94 15.57
CA MET A 589 -25.68 4.65 14.31
C MET A 589 -27.17 4.70 13.94
N ARG A 590 -27.99 3.75 14.42
CA ARG A 590 -29.44 3.66 14.25
C ARG A 590 -30.23 4.28 15.40
N GLY A 591 -29.57 4.64 16.51
CA GLY A 591 -30.16 5.29 17.67
C GLY A 591 -31.12 4.41 18.49
N LEU A 592 -30.91 3.10 18.54
CA LEU A 592 -31.73 2.16 19.33
C LEU A 592 -30.89 1.54 20.46
N ASP A 593 -31.19 1.90 21.70
CA ASP A 593 -30.69 1.22 22.90
C ASP A 593 -31.40 -0.14 23.06
N THR A 594 -30.66 -1.24 23.21
CA THR A 594 -31.21 -2.50 23.74
C THR A 594 -30.98 -2.59 25.25
N PRO A 595 -32.03 -2.74 26.08
CA PRO A 595 -31.90 -2.87 27.53
C PRO A 595 -32.10 -4.32 28.04
N TYR A 596 -31.31 -4.68 29.06
CA TYR A 596 -31.29 -5.88 29.93
C TYR A 596 -30.59 -7.14 29.38
N SER A 597 -29.68 -7.81 30.11
CA SER A 597 -29.62 -8.00 31.57
C SER A 597 -28.19 -8.06 32.15
N ASN A 598 -27.98 -7.42 33.30
CA ASN A 598 -26.99 -7.86 34.29
C ASN A 598 -27.51 -9.12 35.02
N ASP A 599 -26.56 -9.95 35.47
CA ASP A 599 -26.65 -11.07 36.40
C ASP A 599 -27.33 -12.38 35.95
N ILE A 600 -26.53 -13.32 35.44
CA ILE A 600 -26.50 -14.71 35.94
C ILE A 600 -25.04 -15.20 35.97
N GLY A 601 -24.52 -15.42 37.17
CA GLY A 601 -23.30 -16.22 37.37
C GLY A 601 -23.56 -17.71 37.18
N LEU A 602 -22.71 -18.34 36.38
CA LEU A 602 -22.31 -19.76 36.39
C LEU A 602 -23.38 -20.85 36.62
N LYS A 603 -23.63 -21.66 35.58
CA LYS A 603 -23.27 -23.11 35.54
C LYS A 603 -23.84 -23.78 34.28
N GLY A 604 -22.92 -24.26 33.43
CA GLY A 604 -22.95 -25.59 32.81
C GLY A 604 -24.07 -26.01 31.84
N VAL A 605 -23.61 -26.77 30.84
CA VAL A 605 -24.28 -27.90 30.17
C VAL A 605 -24.94 -27.61 28.81
N ASP A 606 -24.16 -28.00 27.80
CA ASP A 606 -24.49 -28.70 26.56
C ASP A 606 -25.32 -28.08 25.42
N ALA A 607 -24.69 -28.21 24.26
CA ALA A 607 -25.26 -28.19 22.93
C ALA A 607 -26.46 -29.15 22.78
N VAL A 608 -27.36 -28.85 21.85
CA VAL A 608 -27.72 -29.67 20.67
C VAL A 608 -28.90 -29.02 19.92
N GLY A 609 -28.68 -28.76 18.63
CA GLY A 609 -29.59 -28.94 17.49
C GLY A 609 -31.05 -28.45 17.54
N MET A 610 -31.44 -27.63 16.57
CA MET A 610 -32.16 -28.11 15.36
C MET A 610 -32.66 -26.93 14.51
N TYR A 611 -32.11 -26.82 13.29
CA TYR A 611 -32.77 -26.17 12.16
C TYR A 611 -33.60 -27.24 11.44
N ARG A 612 -34.91 -27.02 11.30
CA ARG A 612 -35.75 -27.70 10.29
C ARG A 612 -36.44 -26.63 9.43
N PRO A 613 -36.49 -26.81 8.09
CA PRO A 613 -37.13 -25.87 7.18
C PRO A 613 -38.65 -26.13 7.12
N PRO A 614 -39.48 -25.16 6.74
CA PRO A 614 -40.88 -25.43 6.42
C PRO A 614 -41.06 -25.65 4.91
N THR A 615 -41.60 -26.82 4.56
CA THR A 615 -42.22 -27.14 3.27
C THR A 615 -43.74 -27.14 3.40
N GLU A 616 -44.38 -26.45 2.45
CA GLU A 616 -45.66 -26.69 1.76
C GLU A 616 -47.02 -26.92 2.49
N ASN A 617 -47.98 -26.12 1.99
CA ASN A 617 -49.40 -26.38 1.69
C ASN A 617 -50.47 -26.38 2.78
N GLN A 618 -51.36 -25.37 2.71
CA GLN A 618 -52.83 -25.47 2.49
C GLN A 618 -53.44 -24.05 2.57
N GLU A 619 -53.93 -23.52 1.43
CA GLU A 619 -55.36 -23.39 1.07
C GLU A 619 -56.20 -22.40 1.89
N ASN A 620 -56.75 -21.42 1.15
CA ASN A 620 -58.03 -20.73 1.34
C ASN A 620 -58.39 -20.13 2.71
N ILE A 621 -58.54 -18.81 2.77
CA ILE A 621 -59.80 -18.16 3.19
C ILE A 621 -59.92 -16.78 2.51
N SER A 622 -61.14 -16.60 2.02
CA SER A 622 -61.82 -15.53 1.30
C SER A 622 -61.86 -14.14 1.94
N LYS A 623 -61.92 -13.13 1.05
CA LYS A 623 -62.88 -12.00 0.93
C LYS A 623 -63.08 -11.01 2.09
N GLU A 624 -63.52 -9.82 1.66
CA GLU A 624 -64.03 -8.64 2.38
C GLU A 624 -62.93 -7.63 2.76
N SER A 625 -62.89 -6.42 2.21
CA SER A 625 -63.99 -5.46 2.04
C SER A 625 -63.65 -4.37 1.00
N GLU A 626 -64.57 -4.18 0.04
CA GLU A 626 -64.83 -2.90 -0.63
C GLU A 626 -65.81 -2.06 0.21
N MET A 627 -66.03 -0.81 -0.21
CA MET A 627 -66.91 0.26 0.30
C MET A 627 -66.27 1.16 1.38
N THR A 628 -66.23 2.50 1.25
CA THR A 628 -67.04 3.48 0.51
C THR A 628 -66.25 4.79 0.42
N ALA A 629 -66.12 5.41 -0.76
CA ALA A 629 -66.87 6.60 -1.21
C ALA A 629 -66.56 7.88 -0.40
N SER A 630 -65.71 8.78 -0.91
CA SER A 630 -66.06 9.91 -1.79
C SER A 630 -66.54 11.16 -1.05
N GLN A 631 -65.82 12.27 -1.22
CA GLN A 631 -66.31 13.59 -1.67
C GLN A 631 -65.36 14.70 -1.20
N LEU A 632 -64.72 15.39 -2.15
CA LEU A 632 -64.71 16.86 -2.28
C LEU A 632 -63.96 17.23 -3.57
N LYS A 633 -64.75 17.47 -4.62
CA LYS A 633 -64.41 18.33 -5.77
C LYS A 633 -64.73 19.78 -5.40
N PHE A 634 -64.02 20.74 -5.99
CA PHE A 634 -64.33 22.14 -6.32
C PHE A 634 -62.99 22.90 -6.29
N ASP A 635 -62.61 23.82 -7.19
CA ASP A 635 -63.09 24.26 -8.50
C ASP A 635 -61.96 25.11 -9.09
N GLU A 636 -61.80 25.11 -10.41
CA GLU A 636 -61.04 26.14 -11.11
C GLU A 636 -61.94 27.35 -11.33
N SER A 637 -61.59 28.52 -10.80
CA SER A 637 -61.69 29.80 -11.53
C SER A 637 -61.35 31.04 -10.66
N LYS A 638 -60.64 31.97 -11.32
CA LYS A 638 -60.35 33.38 -10.99
C LYS A 638 -59.11 33.68 -10.12
N GLY A 639 -58.16 34.38 -10.74
CA GLY A 639 -57.54 35.55 -10.12
C GLY A 639 -56.01 35.60 -10.09
N SER A 640 -55.47 36.60 -10.77
CA SER A 640 -54.17 37.27 -10.54
C SER A 640 -52.86 36.51 -10.80
N ASP A 641 -52.15 37.04 -11.79
CA ASP A 641 -50.74 36.88 -12.13
C ASP A 641 -49.79 36.93 -10.90
N PRO A 642 -49.04 35.84 -10.58
CA PRO A 642 -48.09 35.81 -9.47
C PRO A 642 -46.68 36.28 -9.84
N SER A 643 -46.45 36.92 -10.99
CA SER A 643 -45.10 37.32 -11.44
C SER A 643 -44.47 38.54 -10.74
N LYS A 644 -45.07 39.06 -9.65
CA LYS A 644 -44.65 40.33 -9.01
C LYS A 644 -44.11 40.35 -7.55
N PRO A 645 -43.89 39.25 -6.80
CA PRO A 645 -43.22 39.36 -5.49
C PRO A 645 -41.71 39.06 -5.48
N MET A 646 -41.08 38.62 -6.59
CA MET A 646 -39.68 38.17 -6.56
C MET A 646 -38.65 39.24 -7.02
N GLU A 647 -39.05 40.21 -7.86
CA GLU A 647 -38.15 41.31 -8.27
C GLU A 647 -37.94 42.35 -7.16
N GLN A 648 -38.96 42.63 -6.34
CA GLN A 648 -38.83 43.57 -5.21
C GLN A 648 -38.00 43.00 -4.03
N LEU A 649 -37.91 41.66 -3.91
CA LEU A 649 -37.06 41.02 -2.90
C LEU A 649 -35.59 40.94 -3.33
N LEU A 650 -35.34 40.89 -4.65
CA LEU A 650 -33.99 40.88 -5.24
C LEU A 650 -33.34 42.27 -5.21
N ASP A 651 -34.11 43.34 -5.39
CA ASP A 651 -33.61 44.71 -5.27
C ASP A 651 -33.33 45.14 -3.82
N SER A 652 -34.02 44.56 -2.82
CA SER A 652 -33.71 44.82 -1.40
C SER A 652 -32.49 44.04 -0.88
N LEU A 653 -32.15 42.90 -1.52
CA LEU A 653 -30.99 42.09 -1.17
C LEU A 653 -29.70 42.55 -1.88
N LEU A 654 -29.79 43.46 -2.86
CA LEU A 654 -28.68 43.94 -3.67
C LEU A 654 -28.41 45.45 -3.56
N ALA A 655 -28.87 46.11 -2.50
CA ALA A 655 -28.37 47.45 -2.17
C ALA A 655 -26.86 47.39 -1.82
N PRO A 656 -26.05 48.34 -2.31
CA PRO A 656 -24.61 48.17 -2.44
C PRO A 656 -23.91 48.22 -1.07
N ILE A 657 -23.29 47.10 -0.67
CA ILE A 657 -22.21 47.16 0.31
C ILE A 657 -21.07 47.93 -0.35
N THR A 658 -20.91 49.17 0.07
CA THR A 658 -19.83 50.07 -0.28
C THR A 658 -18.49 49.37 -0.02
N TYR A 659 -17.78 49.07 -1.11
CA TYR A 659 -16.43 48.50 -1.08
C TYR A 659 -15.45 49.57 -0.61
N THR A 660 -15.25 49.65 0.70
CA THR A 660 -14.11 50.37 1.29
C THR A 660 -13.33 49.45 2.22
N ASP A 661 -12.09 49.20 1.80
CA ASP A 661 -10.89 48.90 2.60
C ASP A 661 -10.72 47.58 3.39
N LYS A 662 -9.51 47.03 3.23
CA LYS A 662 -8.79 46.08 4.11
C LYS A 662 -9.29 44.64 4.27
N GLN A 663 -10.52 44.29 3.89
CA GLN A 663 -11.03 42.91 4.06
C GLN A 663 -10.88 42.00 2.84
N VAL A 664 -10.78 42.58 1.64
CA VAL A 664 -10.77 41.82 0.38
C VAL A 664 -9.40 41.22 0.07
N ILE A 665 -8.32 41.95 0.38
CA ILE A 665 -6.93 41.54 0.06
C ILE A 665 -6.52 40.23 0.75
N PRO A 666 -6.80 40.01 2.06
CA PRO A 666 -6.48 38.73 2.72
C PRO A 666 -7.26 37.56 2.12
N VAL A 667 -8.57 37.74 1.85
CA VAL A 667 -9.42 36.71 1.24
C VAL A 667 -8.97 36.40 -0.18
N LEU A 668 -8.48 37.39 -0.92
CA LEU A 668 -7.97 37.22 -2.27
C LEU A 668 -6.56 36.59 -2.31
N LEU A 669 -5.67 36.95 -1.38
CA LEU A 669 -4.33 36.34 -1.25
C LEU A 669 -4.42 34.88 -0.81
N ILE A 670 -5.40 34.56 0.04
CA ILE A 670 -5.77 33.20 0.43
C ILE A 670 -6.36 32.43 -0.75
N ARG A 671 -7.23 33.06 -1.57
CA ARG A 671 -7.74 32.46 -2.81
C ARG A 671 -6.63 32.23 -3.84
N LEU A 672 -5.68 33.16 -3.95
CA LEU A 672 -4.50 33.03 -4.81
C LEU A 672 -3.58 31.92 -4.31
N SER A 673 -3.34 31.78 -3.00
CA SER A 673 -2.53 30.68 -2.44
C SER A 673 -3.23 29.32 -2.55
N LEU A 674 -4.56 29.26 -2.42
CA LEU A 674 -5.37 28.07 -2.67
C LEU A 674 -5.36 27.66 -4.14
N TYR A 675 -5.44 28.65 -5.05
CA TYR A 675 -5.41 28.41 -6.48
C TYR A 675 -4.01 28.03 -6.97
N THR A 676 -2.93 28.64 -6.44
CA THR A 676 -1.58 28.13 -6.67
C THR A 676 -1.37 26.80 -6.00
N ARG A 677 -1.91 26.47 -4.82
CA ARG A 677 -1.80 25.11 -4.25
C ARG A 677 -2.58 24.06 -5.04
N LEU A 678 -3.78 24.36 -5.55
CA LEU A 678 -4.54 23.43 -6.39
C LEU A 678 -3.85 23.22 -7.75
N ASN A 679 -3.30 24.30 -8.33
CA ASN A 679 -2.51 24.19 -9.56
C ASN A 679 -1.09 23.64 -9.32
N LEU A 680 -0.50 23.80 -8.13
CA LEU A 680 0.79 23.24 -7.74
C LEU A 680 0.63 21.82 -7.17
N PHE A 681 -0.56 21.37 -6.77
CA PHE A 681 -0.88 19.94 -6.64
C PHE A 681 -1.15 19.32 -8.02
N ALA A 682 -1.61 20.09 -9.00
CA ALA A 682 -1.65 19.70 -10.41
C ALA A 682 -0.33 19.93 -11.17
N HIS A 683 0.69 20.58 -10.56
CA HIS A 683 2.01 20.86 -11.16
C HIS A 683 3.21 20.37 -10.33
N ILE A 684 3.07 19.97 -9.07
CA ILE A 684 4.06 19.10 -8.38
C ILE A 684 3.84 17.65 -8.81
N ASP A 685 2.66 17.35 -9.38
CA ASP A 685 2.43 16.17 -10.19
C ASP A 685 2.95 16.29 -11.63
N LYS A 686 3.60 17.41 -12.03
CA LYS A 686 4.30 17.52 -13.32
C LYS A 686 5.54 18.43 -13.30
N ASP A 687 6.68 17.74 -13.34
CA ASP A 687 7.91 18.10 -14.07
C ASP A 687 9.05 18.81 -13.32
N GLY A 688 10.13 18.06 -13.07
CA GLY A 688 11.35 18.33 -13.82
C GLY A 688 11.44 17.27 -14.92
N SER A 689 11.02 17.54 -16.17
CA SER A 689 11.68 18.49 -17.04
C SER A 689 10.81 18.77 -18.28
N GLY A 690 10.76 20.06 -18.63
CA GLY A 690 10.07 20.69 -19.75
C GLY A 690 9.87 19.90 -21.06
N HIS A 691 8.71 20.08 -21.67
CA HIS A 691 8.51 21.23 -22.55
C HIS A 691 7.03 21.53 -22.83
N GLU A 692 6.71 22.81 -22.60
CA GLU A 692 5.79 23.71 -23.31
C GLU A 692 4.83 23.18 -24.38
N LEU A 693 3.55 23.37 -24.05
CA LEU A 693 2.53 24.09 -24.84
C LEU A 693 2.38 23.71 -26.31
N SER A 694 1.30 23.02 -26.63
CA SER A 694 0.14 23.68 -27.25
C SER A 694 -1.02 22.71 -27.49
N GLY A 695 -2.23 23.20 -27.26
CA GLY A 695 -3.43 22.67 -27.93
C GLY A 695 -4.30 21.70 -27.14
N LYS A 696 -5.24 22.27 -26.38
CA LYS A 696 -6.60 21.74 -26.12
C LYS A 696 -6.72 20.29 -25.60
N SER A 697 -6.91 20.14 -24.29
CA SER A 697 -7.89 19.15 -23.79
C SER A 697 -8.48 19.59 -22.45
N THR A 698 -9.77 19.88 -22.51
CA THR A 698 -10.75 20.05 -21.45
C THR A 698 -10.74 18.88 -20.44
N VAL A 699 -10.61 19.18 -19.15
CA VAL A 699 -11.07 18.30 -18.07
C VAL A 699 -12.56 18.57 -17.88
N ASN A 700 -13.39 17.70 -18.45
CA ASN A 700 -14.80 17.56 -18.09
C ASN A 700 -14.92 16.32 -17.21
N GLY A 701 -15.38 16.47 -15.97
CA GLY A 701 -15.62 15.30 -15.12
C GLY A 701 -15.95 15.51 -13.65
N ALA A 702 -16.46 16.66 -13.20
CA ALA A 702 -17.18 16.78 -11.91
C ALA A 702 -17.80 18.18 -11.77
N LEU A 703 -19.00 18.37 -12.34
CA LEU A 703 -20.02 19.41 -12.07
C LEU A 703 -20.87 19.57 -13.35
N PRO A 704 -22.20 19.35 -13.33
CA PRO A 704 -23.02 19.63 -14.50
C PRO A 704 -23.16 21.14 -14.66
N GLY A 705 -22.60 21.67 -15.76
CA GLY A 705 -22.91 22.98 -16.32
C GLY A 705 -22.34 24.20 -15.59
N LYS A 706 -21.13 24.63 -15.98
CA LYS A 706 -20.69 26.05 -16.18
C LYS A 706 -19.16 26.10 -16.36
N HIS A 707 -18.71 26.60 -17.51
CA HIS A 707 -17.29 26.75 -17.86
C HIS A 707 -16.67 27.95 -17.13
N TRP A 708 -15.53 27.76 -16.46
CA TRP A 708 -14.66 28.83 -15.96
C TRP A 708 -13.54 29.08 -16.99
N VAL A 709 -13.27 30.33 -17.35
CA VAL A 709 -12.16 30.71 -18.25
C VAL A 709 -11.00 31.23 -17.41
N VAL A 710 -9.85 30.56 -17.46
CA VAL A 710 -8.64 30.92 -16.70
C VAL A 710 -7.76 31.88 -17.52
N PRO A 711 -7.26 33.00 -16.96
CA PRO A 711 -6.31 33.86 -17.66
C PRO A 711 -4.93 33.22 -17.84
N PRO A 712 -4.26 33.45 -18.99
CA PRO A 712 -2.87 33.00 -19.22
C PRO A 712 -1.88 33.56 -18.19
N PHE A 713 -0.85 32.77 -17.84
CA PHE A 713 0.15 33.11 -16.83
C PHE A 713 0.90 34.42 -17.14
N GLU A 714 1.18 34.70 -18.42
CA GLU A 714 1.82 35.96 -18.85
C GLU A 714 1.00 37.19 -18.45
N LYS A 715 -0.34 37.09 -18.47
CA LYS A 715 -1.23 38.19 -18.10
C LYS A 715 -1.29 38.40 -16.59
N ILE A 716 -1.15 37.34 -15.80
CA ILE A 716 -1.01 37.44 -14.34
C ILE A 716 0.33 38.12 -14.01
N LYS A 717 1.41 37.73 -14.68
CA LYS A 717 2.73 38.34 -14.48
C LYS A 717 2.76 39.83 -14.86
N GLU A 718 2.19 40.22 -15.99
CA GLU A 718 2.02 41.62 -16.39
C GLU A 718 1.27 42.45 -15.32
N CYS A 719 0.20 41.90 -14.75
CA CYS A 719 -0.56 42.58 -13.69
C CYS A 719 0.29 42.85 -12.43
N PHE A 720 1.16 41.91 -12.04
CA PHE A 720 2.04 42.09 -10.88
C PHE A 720 3.18 43.06 -11.18
N GLU A 721 3.75 43.02 -12.38
CA GLU A 721 4.77 43.99 -12.80
C GLU A 721 4.21 45.41 -12.90
N GLU A 722 2.96 45.57 -13.37
CA GLU A 722 2.26 46.84 -13.44
C GLU A 722 1.87 47.35 -12.04
N ARG A 723 1.53 46.45 -11.11
CA ARG A 723 1.37 46.78 -9.69
C ARG A 723 2.70 47.24 -9.07
N GLU A 724 3.80 46.54 -9.28
CA GLU A 724 5.08 46.93 -8.66
C GLU A 724 5.64 48.25 -9.21
N LYS A 725 5.31 48.60 -10.46
CA LYS A 725 5.67 49.90 -11.07
C LYS A 725 4.76 51.06 -10.65
N ALA A 726 3.63 50.80 -9.99
CA ALA A 726 2.72 51.87 -9.57
C ALA A 726 3.28 52.65 -8.37
N VAL A 727 3.24 53.97 -8.46
CA VAL A 727 3.92 54.90 -7.53
C VAL A 727 3.15 55.06 -6.21
N ASP A 728 1.83 54.82 -6.21
CA ASP A 728 0.97 54.92 -5.03
C ASP A 728 0.13 53.65 -4.78
N GLU A 729 -0.26 53.45 -3.53
CA GLU A 729 -1.00 52.25 -3.07
C GLU A 729 -2.45 52.17 -3.61
N GLU A 730 -3.05 53.29 -4.02
CA GLU A 730 -4.39 53.31 -4.64
C GLU A 730 -4.31 52.60 -6.00
N ARG A 731 -3.34 53.00 -6.82
CA ARG A 731 -3.11 52.45 -8.16
C ARG A 731 -2.66 50.98 -8.11
N LYS A 732 -1.84 50.61 -7.12
CA LYS A 732 -1.48 49.20 -6.86
C LYS A 732 -2.70 48.30 -6.62
N LYS A 733 -3.73 48.83 -5.97
CA LYS A 733 -5.00 48.12 -5.74
C LYS A 733 -5.87 48.09 -7.00
N THR A 734 -5.95 49.18 -7.76
CA THR A 734 -6.81 49.27 -8.95
C THR A 734 -6.37 48.32 -10.06
N VAL A 735 -5.06 48.19 -10.30
CA VAL A 735 -4.48 47.31 -11.34
C VAL A 735 -4.93 45.84 -11.17
N VAL A 736 -4.91 45.35 -9.94
CA VAL A 736 -5.33 43.97 -9.62
C VAL A 736 -6.85 43.80 -9.78
N VAL A 737 -7.65 44.81 -9.42
CA VAL A 737 -9.10 44.76 -9.55
C VAL A 737 -9.55 44.80 -11.02
N GLU A 738 -8.90 45.61 -11.86
CA GLU A 738 -9.16 45.67 -13.30
C GLU A 738 -8.81 44.34 -13.98
N PHE A 739 -7.67 43.73 -13.60
CA PHE A 739 -7.28 42.40 -14.03
C PHE A 739 -8.34 41.34 -13.68
N LEU A 740 -8.82 41.33 -12.44
CA LEU A 740 -9.81 40.35 -11.98
C LEU A 740 -11.17 40.51 -12.66
N LYS A 741 -11.64 41.75 -12.88
CA LYS A 741 -12.90 42.02 -13.62
C LYS A 741 -12.83 41.52 -15.07
N LYS A 742 -11.65 41.58 -15.67
CA LYS A 742 -11.41 41.19 -17.06
C LYS A 742 -11.41 39.68 -17.24
N TYR A 743 -11.01 38.91 -16.23
CA TYR A 743 -10.76 37.46 -16.39
C TYR A 743 -11.58 36.55 -15.46
N ILE A 744 -12.27 37.08 -14.44
CA ILE A 744 -13.12 36.30 -13.53
C ILE A 744 -14.50 36.97 -13.50
N GLN A 745 -15.46 36.44 -14.27
CA GLN A 745 -16.85 36.89 -14.14
C GLN A 745 -17.53 36.25 -12.92
N PRO A 746 -18.21 37.03 -12.07
CA PRO A 746 -18.81 36.54 -10.84
C PRO A 746 -20.16 35.88 -11.15
N ASN A 747 -20.20 34.55 -11.26
CA ASN A 747 -21.47 33.83 -11.12
C ASN A 747 -21.42 32.90 -9.90
N LYS A 748 -22.33 33.19 -8.96
CA LYS A 748 -22.69 32.50 -7.70
C LYS A 748 -21.89 31.22 -7.42
N ALA A 749 -20.78 31.35 -6.69
CA ALA A 749 -20.10 30.22 -6.05
C ALA A 749 -20.56 30.13 -4.59
N ASP A 750 -20.93 28.92 -4.16
CA ASP A 750 -21.36 28.58 -2.81
C ASP A 750 -20.18 28.73 -1.82
N ASN A 751 -20.33 29.61 -0.83
CA ASN A 751 -19.28 29.95 0.15
C ASN A 751 -18.81 28.73 0.98
N THR A 752 -19.56 27.63 0.95
CA THR A 752 -19.30 26.38 1.68
C THR A 752 -18.09 25.61 1.14
N LEU A 753 -17.88 25.56 -0.18
CA LEU A 753 -16.73 24.91 -0.82
C LEU A 753 -15.42 25.68 -0.61
N LEU A 754 -15.53 27.01 -0.47
CA LEU A 754 -14.41 27.90 -0.15
C LEU A 754 -13.83 27.63 1.24
N PHE A 755 -14.67 27.22 2.20
CA PHE A 755 -14.27 26.92 3.57
C PHE A 755 -13.63 25.53 3.74
N ILE A 756 -14.03 24.55 2.93
CA ILE A 756 -13.48 23.18 2.99
C ILE A 756 -12.01 23.15 2.55
N GLY A 757 -11.64 23.92 1.51
CA GLY A 757 -10.25 24.07 1.08
C GLY A 757 -9.38 24.87 2.05
N LEU A 758 -9.97 25.78 2.83
CA LEU A 758 -9.30 26.54 3.88
C LEU A 758 -8.95 25.70 5.13
N ALA A 759 -9.70 24.63 5.39
CA ALA A 759 -9.63 23.84 6.62
C ALA A 759 -8.77 22.56 6.52
N THR A 760 -8.23 22.23 5.34
CA THR A 760 -7.43 21.02 5.14
C THR A 760 -5.98 21.35 4.78
N PRO A 761 -5.14 21.56 5.80
CA PRO A 761 -3.76 21.03 5.77
C PRO A 761 -3.35 20.39 7.14
N PRO A 762 -2.11 19.90 7.36
CA PRO A 762 -1.70 18.51 7.59
C PRO A 762 -1.85 18.00 9.03
N ALA A 763 -2.71 18.59 9.85
CA ALA A 763 -2.98 18.07 11.19
C ALA A 763 -3.86 16.78 11.15
N ALA A 764 -4.58 16.55 10.04
CA ALA A 764 -5.20 15.25 9.74
C ALA A 764 -4.18 14.11 9.61
N MET A 765 -2.94 14.40 9.18
CA MET A 765 -1.85 13.39 9.12
C MET A 765 -1.19 13.16 10.48
N ALA A 766 -1.09 14.18 11.33
CA ALA A 766 -0.59 14.03 12.70
C ALA A 766 -1.57 13.20 13.55
N VAL A 767 -2.88 13.45 13.44
CA VAL A 767 -3.93 12.69 14.14
C VAL A 767 -4.04 11.25 13.62
N LYS A 768 -3.77 11.01 12.33
CA LYS A 768 -3.73 9.64 11.79
C LYS A 768 -2.52 8.84 12.28
N LYS A 769 -1.41 9.50 12.66
CA LYS A 769 -0.25 8.87 13.32
C LYS A 769 -0.39 8.73 14.84
N THR A 770 -1.19 9.57 15.50
CA THR A 770 -1.37 9.55 16.97
C THR A 770 -2.69 8.91 17.43
N GLY A 771 -3.52 8.43 16.51
CA GLY A 771 -4.81 7.80 16.80
C GLY A 771 -4.76 6.57 17.70
N GLU A 772 -3.58 6.02 17.97
CA GLU A 772 -3.37 4.87 18.86
C GLU A 772 -3.20 5.26 20.35
N SER A 773 -2.91 6.52 20.72
CA SER A 773 -2.53 6.88 22.11
C SER A 773 -3.64 7.48 22.99
N VAL A 774 -4.84 7.77 22.48
CA VAL A 774 -5.93 8.40 23.25
C VAL A 774 -6.82 7.46 24.12
N PRO A 775 -6.86 6.12 23.97
CA PRO A 775 -7.71 5.27 24.83
C PRO A 775 -7.42 5.42 26.32
N GLN A 776 -6.16 5.71 26.67
CA GLN A 776 -5.67 5.71 28.03
C GLN A 776 -6.13 6.97 28.82
N LEU A 777 -6.39 8.10 28.13
CA LEU A 777 -6.94 9.32 28.73
C LEU A 777 -8.41 9.17 29.18
N LYS A 778 -9.14 8.18 28.64
CA LYS A 778 -10.51 7.86 29.08
C LYS A 778 -10.57 7.39 30.54
N LEU A 779 -9.47 6.85 31.07
CA LEU A 779 -9.39 6.39 32.47
C LEU A 779 -9.38 7.56 33.45
N LEU A 780 -8.73 8.67 33.09
CA LEU A 780 -8.66 9.88 33.93
C LEU A 780 -10.01 10.61 34.01
N LYS A 781 -10.91 10.42 33.05
CA LYS A 781 -12.28 10.98 33.05
C LYS A 781 -13.17 10.45 34.18
N ARG A 782 -12.78 9.32 34.78
CA ARG A 782 -13.51 8.67 35.88
C ARG A 782 -13.15 9.25 37.26
N ILE A 783 -12.20 10.19 37.33
CA ILE A 783 -11.80 10.84 38.58
C ILE A 783 -12.77 12.02 38.84
N PRO A 784 -13.41 12.09 40.01
CA PRO A 784 -14.27 13.21 40.39
C PRO A 784 -13.51 14.55 40.34
N ASP A 785 -14.23 15.63 40.08
CA ASP A 785 -13.68 17.00 40.06
C ASP A 785 -12.55 17.23 39.02
N VAL A 786 -12.46 16.38 37.99
CA VAL A 786 -11.55 16.58 36.85
C VAL A 786 -12.31 17.09 35.63
N VAL A 787 -11.93 18.28 35.15
CA VAL A 787 -12.47 18.89 33.93
C VAL A 787 -11.46 18.75 32.79
N PHE A 788 -11.89 18.14 31.69
CA PHE A 788 -11.10 18.01 30.46
C PHE A 788 -11.40 19.14 29.48
N VAL A 789 -10.33 19.75 28.95
CA VAL A 789 -10.42 20.71 27.85
C VAL A 789 -9.78 20.08 26.61
N PRO A 790 -10.59 19.51 25.69
CA PRO A 790 -10.06 18.75 24.56
C PRO A 790 -9.29 19.64 23.59
N ALA A 791 -8.30 19.04 22.90
CA ALA A 791 -7.84 19.58 21.64
C ALA A 791 -9.00 19.45 20.64
N ALA A 792 -9.33 20.50 19.89
CA ALA A 792 -10.42 20.44 18.92
C ALA A 792 -10.36 19.14 18.11
N THR A 793 -11.44 18.37 18.13
CA THR A 793 -11.55 17.06 17.48
C THR A 793 -11.35 17.25 15.97
N LEU A 794 -10.13 16.99 15.51
CA LEU A 794 -9.72 17.36 14.16
C LEU A 794 -9.96 16.22 13.17
N LEU A 795 -10.77 16.52 12.16
CA LEU A 795 -10.67 16.05 10.77
C LEU A 795 -11.07 14.62 10.38
N THR A 796 -11.46 13.73 11.29
CA THR A 796 -12.06 12.43 10.89
C THR A 796 -13.56 12.51 10.59
N LEU A 797 -14.29 13.44 11.22
CA LEU A 797 -15.76 13.56 11.08
C LEU A 797 -16.22 14.51 9.98
N VAL A 798 -15.36 15.44 9.55
CA VAL A 798 -15.65 16.37 8.44
C VAL A 798 -15.64 15.64 7.09
N SER A 799 -14.72 14.69 6.89
CA SER A 799 -14.72 13.79 5.72
C SER A 799 -16.00 12.94 5.66
N VAL A 800 -16.54 12.51 6.79
CA VAL A 800 -17.77 11.69 6.84
C VAL A 800 -19.04 12.54 6.63
N LYS A 801 -19.12 13.74 7.23
CA LYS A 801 -20.30 14.62 7.08
C LYS A 801 -20.42 15.28 5.71
N ILE A 802 -19.31 15.65 5.06
CA ILE A 802 -19.35 16.19 3.68
C ILE A 802 -19.73 15.09 2.68
N THR A 803 -19.21 13.88 2.87
CA THR A 803 -19.62 12.70 2.09
C THR A 803 -21.11 12.40 2.29
N ARG A 804 -21.63 12.54 3.52
CA ARG A 804 -23.06 12.37 3.84
C ARG A 804 -23.95 13.48 3.25
N SER A 805 -23.50 14.73 3.21
CA SER A 805 -24.25 15.85 2.60
C SER A 805 -24.30 15.75 1.07
N LEU A 806 -23.18 15.37 0.44
CA LEU A 806 -23.12 15.09 -1.00
C LEU A 806 -23.93 13.84 -1.40
N LEU A 807 -24.02 12.84 -0.51
CA LEU A 807 -24.90 11.68 -0.69
C LEU A 807 -26.38 12.03 -0.48
N LEU A 808 -26.72 12.93 0.45
CA LEU A 808 -28.10 13.35 0.70
C LEU A 808 -28.65 14.28 -0.39
N GLN A 809 -27.84 15.09 -1.05
CA GLN A 809 -28.27 15.82 -2.26
C GLN A 809 -28.56 14.90 -3.46
N ARG A 810 -27.99 13.68 -3.47
CA ARG A 810 -28.28 12.64 -4.48
C ARG A 810 -29.56 11.86 -4.19
N ALA A 811 -30.11 11.96 -2.97
CA ALA A 811 -31.32 11.27 -2.54
C ALA A 811 -32.62 12.07 -2.74
N ALA A 812 -32.55 13.28 -3.32
CA ALA A 812 -33.72 14.12 -3.61
C ALA A 812 -34.30 13.91 -5.02
N SER A 813 -33.97 12.80 -5.68
CA SER A 813 -34.61 12.38 -6.93
C SER A 813 -34.93 10.88 -6.87
N GLU A 814 -35.97 10.53 -6.11
CA GLU A 814 -36.99 9.52 -6.46
C GLU A 814 -37.87 9.24 -5.24
N ASP A 815 -39.18 9.32 -5.46
CA ASP A 815 -40.25 9.29 -4.47
C ASP A 815 -40.40 7.94 -3.76
N HIS A 816 -40.24 7.94 -2.43
CA HIS A 816 -41.06 7.13 -1.52
C HIS A 816 -41.06 7.77 -0.12
N LEU A 817 -42.02 8.67 0.09
CA LEU A 817 -42.26 9.38 1.34
C LEU A 817 -43.51 8.79 2.02
N ALA A 818 -43.31 7.90 3.00
CA ALA A 818 -44.29 7.61 4.05
C ALA A 818 -43.62 6.77 5.16
N LEU A 819 -42.94 7.42 6.12
CA LEU A 819 -42.71 6.95 7.51
C LEU A 819 -41.75 7.83 8.33
N GLN A 820 -41.32 9.00 7.83
CA GLN A 820 -40.28 9.80 8.49
C GLN A 820 -40.75 11.08 9.22
N ASP A 821 -42.05 11.26 9.43
CA ASP A 821 -42.60 12.50 10.01
C ASP A 821 -43.27 12.34 11.40
N ILE A 822 -43.18 11.14 12.03
CA ILE A 822 -43.82 10.88 13.35
C ILE A 822 -42.81 10.67 14.49
N ALA A 823 -41.53 10.39 14.22
CA ALA A 823 -40.56 10.06 15.28
C ALA A 823 -39.84 11.27 15.93
N CYS A 824 -39.86 12.47 15.31
CA CYS A 824 -39.13 13.63 15.85
C CYS A 824 -39.90 14.48 16.87
N LYS A 825 -41.16 14.15 17.23
CA LYS A 825 -41.98 14.96 18.14
C LYS A 825 -42.38 14.31 19.47
N HIS A 826 -42.04 13.03 19.72
CA HIS A 826 -42.56 12.30 20.89
C HIS A 826 -41.54 11.82 21.93
N VAL A 827 -40.23 12.10 21.79
CA VAL A 827 -39.22 11.68 22.79
C VAL A 827 -38.78 12.81 23.74
N LEU A 828 -39.29 14.04 23.57
CA LEU A 828 -38.97 15.18 24.44
C LEU A 828 -39.98 15.44 25.58
N ARG A 829 -40.86 14.49 25.91
CA ARG A 829 -41.76 14.67 27.05
C ARG A 829 -41.99 13.36 27.79
N ASP A 830 -41.73 13.44 29.08
CA ASP A 830 -42.33 12.64 30.13
C ASP A 830 -41.83 11.17 30.17
N LYS A 831 -41.10 10.71 31.19
CA LYS A 831 -40.99 11.18 32.57
C LYS A 831 -39.88 10.37 33.31
N PRO A 832 -39.59 10.63 34.59
CA PRO A 832 -38.27 10.99 35.08
C PRO A 832 -37.72 9.96 36.09
N ASP A 833 -36.52 10.24 36.60
CA ASP A 833 -35.97 9.66 37.84
C ASP A 833 -35.54 8.19 37.81
N ILE A 834 -34.24 7.95 37.53
CA ILE A 834 -33.25 7.29 38.44
C ILE A 834 -31.83 7.61 37.91
N ILE A 835 -31.36 8.79 38.31
CA ILE A 835 -30.06 9.09 38.95
C ILE A 835 -28.84 8.25 38.51
N TRP A 836 -28.09 8.73 37.51
CA TRP A 836 -26.62 8.78 37.65
C TRP A 836 -26.31 10.05 38.42
N SER A 837 -25.94 9.92 39.70
CA SER A 837 -25.39 11.04 40.44
C SER A 837 -24.02 11.38 39.85
N THR A 838 -23.94 12.52 39.15
CA THR A 838 -22.98 13.61 39.40
C THR A 838 -21.65 13.12 39.99
N THR A 839 -20.55 13.07 39.23
CA THR A 839 -19.54 14.15 39.31
C THR A 839 -18.36 13.87 38.34
N SER A 840 -18.50 14.11 37.04
CA SER A 840 -17.36 14.64 36.26
C SER A 840 -17.89 15.47 35.10
N SER A 841 -17.74 16.77 35.27
CA SER A 841 -18.31 17.83 34.46
C SER A 841 -17.48 18.02 33.19
N ASP A 842 -17.76 17.21 32.17
CA ASP A 842 -17.28 17.47 30.82
C ASP A 842 -17.88 18.81 30.34
N VAL A 843 -17.07 19.88 30.36
CA VAL A 843 -17.43 21.15 29.75
C VAL A 843 -17.08 21.06 28.27
N GLU A 844 -17.96 20.43 27.49
CA GLU A 844 -17.86 20.49 26.04
C GLU A 844 -18.09 21.94 25.59
N ILE A 845 -17.09 22.58 24.98
CA ILE A 845 -17.19 24.01 24.61
C ILE A 845 -17.73 24.12 23.19
N GLY A 846 -19.06 24.30 23.06
CA GLY A 846 -19.76 24.49 21.77
C GLY A 846 -21.09 23.75 21.69
N ASN A 847 -21.80 23.92 20.56
CA ASN A 847 -22.97 23.12 20.17
C ASN A 847 -22.59 21.97 19.20
N GLY A 848 -21.28 21.76 18.98
CA GLY A 848 -20.71 20.72 18.11
C GLY A 848 -19.28 21.03 17.62
N GLU A 849 -18.73 20.11 16.84
CA GLU A 849 -17.31 19.99 16.44
C GLU A 849 -16.74 21.15 15.60
N TRP A 850 -17.57 21.87 14.85
CA TRP A 850 -17.15 22.97 13.97
C TRP A 850 -16.77 24.23 14.76
N ASP A 851 -17.31 24.39 15.97
CA ASP A 851 -17.08 25.55 16.80
C ASP A 851 -15.62 25.64 17.29
N SER A 852 -14.96 24.53 17.60
CA SER A 852 -13.63 24.59 18.26
C SER A 852 -12.49 25.12 17.38
N TRP A 853 -12.62 25.06 16.05
CA TRP A 853 -11.66 25.66 15.10
C TRP A 853 -12.07 27.04 14.60
N PHE A 854 -13.36 27.25 14.36
CA PHE A 854 -13.84 28.48 13.72
C PHE A 854 -14.40 29.52 14.71
N MET A 855 -14.47 29.17 16.00
CA MET A 855 -14.82 30.09 17.07
C MET A 855 -13.55 30.66 17.71
N PRO A 856 -13.41 31.99 17.83
CA PRO A 856 -12.28 32.59 18.56
C PRO A 856 -12.19 32.10 20.00
N PHE A 857 -10.97 31.92 20.50
CA PHE A 857 -10.73 31.43 21.87
C PHE A 857 -11.43 32.26 22.95
N ALA A 858 -11.56 33.57 22.79
CA ALA A 858 -12.30 34.40 23.73
C ALA A 858 -13.75 33.92 23.92
N LYS A 859 -14.44 33.64 22.81
CA LYS A 859 -15.82 33.13 22.84
C LYS A 859 -15.89 31.69 23.37
N GLN A 860 -14.88 30.87 23.08
CA GLN A 860 -14.76 29.52 23.67
C GLN A 860 -14.62 29.60 25.20
N VAL A 861 -13.78 30.51 25.70
CA VAL A 861 -13.60 30.76 27.14
C VAL A 861 -14.89 31.27 27.79
N ASP A 862 -15.62 32.19 27.15
CA ASP A 862 -16.89 32.69 27.68
C ASP A 862 -17.92 31.56 27.85
N ILE A 863 -18.04 30.69 26.85
CA ILE A 863 -18.93 29.52 26.90
C ILE A 863 -18.47 28.56 28.01
N ALA A 864 -17.17 28.28 28.11
CA ALA A 864 -16.60 27.42 29.14
C ALA A 864 -16.90 27.96 30.54
N CYS A 865 -16.65 29.26 30.76
CA CYS A 865 -16.88 29.97 32.01
C CYS A 865 -18.36 29.93 32.42
N GLN A 866 -19.29 30.18 31.48
CA GLN A 866 -20.73 30.12 31.75
C GLN A 866 -21.20 28.70 32.11
N LYS A 867 -20.63 27.67 31.49
CA LYS A 867 -20.94 26.27 31.82
C LYS A 867 -20.42 25.90 33.20
N LEU A 868 -19.16 26.23 33.51
CA LEU A 868 -18.54 25.94 34.81
C LEU A 868 -19.26 26.62 35.98
N LYS A 869 -19.71 27.87 35.81
CA LYS A 869 -20.51 28.59 36.83
C LYS A 869 -21.81 27.89 37.18
N LYS A 870 -22.39 27.13 36.26
CA LYS A 870 -23.65 26.39 36.49
C LYS A 870 -23.43 25.07 37.23
N MET A 871 -22.19 24.62 37.38
CA MET A 871 -21.84 23.35 38.00
C MET A 871 -21.52 23.58 39.49
N SER A 872 -22.55 23.51 40.34
CA SER A 872 -22.42 23.70 41.79
C SER A 872 -21.48 22.68 42.46
N GLU A 873 -21.34 21.50 41.87
CA GLU A 873 -20.42 20.43 42.29
C GLU A 873 -18.96 20.89 42.33
N LEU A 874 -18.56 21.80 41.43
CA LEU A 874 -17.19 22.29 41.32
C LEU A 874 -16.92 23.51 42.22
N SER A 875 -17.89 23.96 43.01
CA SER A 875 -17.79 25.19 43.82
C SER A 875 -16.67 25.17 44.86
N GLU A 876 -16.30 23.98 45.37
CA GLU A 876 -15.16 23.79 46.29
C GLU A 876 -13.80 23.72 45.57
N GLY A 877 -13.80 23.78 44.23
CA GLY A 877 -12.64 23.78 43.36
C GLY A 877 -12.32 22.44 42.71
N TYR A 878 -11.64 22.49 41.56
CA TYR A 878 -11.48 21.34 40.66
C TYR A 878 -10.13 21.28 39.95
N ASN A 879 -9.78 20.11 39.43
CA ASN A 879 -8.57 19.87 38.64
C ASN A 879 -8.88 20.01 37.14
N MET A 880 -7.97 20.63 36.39
CA MET A 880 -8.15 20.87 34.96
C MET A 880 -7.04 20.21 34.15
N ILE A 881 -7.42 19.52 33.08
CA ILE A 881 -6.48 18.93 32.11
C ILE A 881 -6.68 19.57 30.74
N GLY A 882 -5.66 20.28 30.26
CA GLY A 882 -5.63 20.89 28.93
C GLY A 882 -4.82 20.07 27.94
N LEU A 883 -5.38 19.81 26.76
CA LEU A 883 -4.70 19.07 25.69
C LEU A 883 -4.43 19.97 24.48
N SER A 884 -3.18 20.06 24.04
CA SER A 884 -2.77 20.87 22.88
C SER A 884 -3.34 22.30 22.95
N GLN A 885 -4.04 22.78 21.92
CA GLN A 885 -4.70 24.09 21.91
C GLN A 885 -5.78 24.28 22.99
N GLY A 886 -6.34 23.21 23.55
CA GLY A 886 -7.30 23.28 24.66
C GLY A 886 -6.72 23.95 25.91
N ASN A 887 -5.40 23.91 26.08
CA ASN A 887 -4.69 24.67 27.13
C ASN A 887 -4.94 26.18 27.06
N MET A 888 -5.21 26.73 25.88
CA MET A 888 -5.52 28.15 25.70
C MET A 888 -6.86 28.51 26.31
N VAL A 889 -7.85 27.63 26.17
CA VAL A 889 -9.16 27.82 26.80
C VAL A 889 -9.07 27.56 28.30
N GLY A 890 -8.35 26.51 28.73
CA GLY A 890 -8.18 26.22 30.15
C GLY A 890 -7.52 27.37 30.93
N ARG A 891 -6.44 27.95 30.39
CA ARG A 891 -5.86 29.17 30.94
C ARG A 891 -6.79 30.37 30.88
N GLY A 892 -7.51 30.55 29.78
CA GLY A 892 -8.51 31.61 29.66
C GLY A 892 -9.60 31.50 30.72
N VAL A 893 -10.04 30.30 31.09
CA VAL A 893 -10.99 30.09 32.19
C VAL A 893 -10.39 30.54 33.52
N ILE A 894 -9.16 30.16 33.84
CA ILE A 894 -8.48 30.56 35.09
C ILE A 894 -8.35 32.08 35.18
N GLU A 895 -7.97 32.72 34.08
CA GLU A 895 -7.60 34.13 34.08
C GLU A 895 -8.83 35.03 33.87
N PHE A 896 -9.66 34.75 32.85
CA PHE A 896 -10.75 35.64 32.41
C PHE A 896 -12.10 35.36 33.08
N CYS A 897 -12.34 34.17 33.65
CA CYS A 897 -13.64 33.85 34.24
C CYS A 897 -13.81 34.51 35.62
N ASP A 898 -14.59 35.60 35.68
CA ASP A 898 -14.97 36.24 36.94
C ASP A 898 -15.93 35.34 37.73
N ASP A 899 -15.75 35.19 39.03
CA ASP A 899 -16.64 34.41 39.91
C ASP A 899 -16.89 32.95 39.47
N GLY A 900 -15.94 32.35 38.75
CA GLY A 900 -15.94 30.92 38.43
C GLY A 900 -15.45 30.06 39.60
N PRO A 901 -15.76 28.75 39.60
CA PRO A 901 -15.20 27.82 40.58
C PRO A 901 -13.66 27.82 40.53
N PRO A 902 -12.97 27.70 41.67
CA PRO A 902 -11.51 27.81 41.70
C PRO A 902 -10.83 26.58 41.07
N VAL A 903 -9.87 26.79 40.16
CA VAL A 903 -9.04 25.71 39.65
C VAL A 903 -7.92 25.42 40.66
N ARG A 904 -7.83 24.18 41.13
CA ARG A 904 -6.78 23.72 42.05
C ARG A 904 -5.50 23.40 41.27
N ASN A 905 -5.56 22.41 40.38
CA ASN A 905 -4.41 21.98 39.58
C ASN A 905 -4.67 22.18 38.09
N LEU A 906 -3.70 22.73 37.35
CA LEU A 906 -3.71 22.74 35.89
C LEU A 906 -2.65 21.77 35.37
N ILE A 907 -3.08 20.72 34.68
CA ILE A 907 -2.22 19.74 34.01
C ILE A 907 -2.27 20.00 32.50
N SER A 908 -1.18 20.50 31.95
CA SER A 908 -1.04 20.90 30.56
C SER A 908 -0.23 19.89 29.77
N LEU A 909 -0.87 19.21 28.81
CA LEU A 909 -0.19 18.35 27.85
C LEU A 909 -0.03 19.11 26.52
N ALA A 910 1.21 19.34 26.12
CA ALA A 910 1.55 19.99 24.85
C ALA A 910 0.86 21.37 24.63
N GLY A 911 0.79 22.22 25.66
CA GLY A 911 0.13 23.53 25.55
C GLY A 911 0.98 24.57 24.79
N PRO A 912 0.42 25.38 23.88
CA PRO A 912 1.13 26.48 23.23
C PRO A 912 1.20 27.74 24.11
N HIS A 913 1.68 27.64 25.35
CA HIS A 913 1.54 28.69 26.37
C HIS A 913 2.24 30.02 26.05
N ALA A 914 3.39 29.97 25.39
CA ALA A 914 4.07 31.16 24.90
C ALA A 914 3.76 31.47 23.42
N GLY A 915 2.85 30.71 22.81
CA GLY A 915 2.51 30.75 21.39
C GLY A 915 3.38 29.84 20.51
N ILE A 916 3.10 29.82 19.21
CA ILE A 916 3.90 29.13 18.19
C ILE A 916 4.41 30.13 17.14
N ALA A 917 5.63 29.89 16.65
CA ALA A 917 6.40 30.76 15.75
C ALA A 917 6.11 30.51 14.26
N SER A 918 5.53 29.35 13.93
CA SER A 918 5.20 28.92 12.57
C SER A 918 4.04 27.92 12.63
N ILE A 919 3.34 27.74 11.51
CA ILE A 919 2.32 26.68 11.37
C ILE A 919 3.03 25.31 11.23
N PRO A 920 2.54 24.25 11.90
CA PRO A 920 3.13 22.92 11.79
C PRO A 920 3.04 22.32 10.37
N PHE A 921 4.12 21.63 9.97
CA PHE A 921 4.35 20.94 8.67
C PHE A 921 4.67 21.78 7.43
N CYS A 922 5.36 22.91 7.59
CA CYS A 922 6.04 23.50 6.43
C CYS A 922 7.46 22.92 6.27
N GLY A 923 7.71 22.16 5.20
CA GLY A 923 9.05 21.71 4.81
C GLY A 923 9.95 22.84 4.30
N SER A 924 11.18 22.52 3.89
CA SER A 924 12.22 23.48 3.47
C SER A 924 12.08 24.06 2.04
N GLY A 925 10.88 24.01 1.45
CA GLY A 925 10.64 24.48 0.07
C GLY A 925 10.40 25.98 -0.06
N ILE A 926 10.73 26.55 -1.24
CA ILE A 926 10.57 27.99 -1.53
C ILE A 926 9.10 28.47 -1.43
N TRP A 927 8.16 27.57 -1.72
CA TRP A 927 6.72 27.79 -1.58
C TRP A 927 6.27 27.81 -0.11
N CYS A 928 6.93 27.05 0.76
CA CYS A 928 6.72 27.13 2.20
C CYS A 928 7.14 28.48 2.77
N ILE A 929 8.26 29.04 2.28
CA ILE A 929 8.73 30.37 2.65
C ILE A 929 7.74 31.45 2.17
N LEU A 930 7.18 31.30 0.95
CA LEU A 930 6.16 32.20 0.40
C LEU A 930 4.82 32.13 1.13
N GLU A 931 4.36 30.94 1.48
CA GLU A 931 3.11 30.71 2.23
C GLU A 931 3.20 31.19 3.68
N ASP A 932 4.29 30.86 4.36
CA ASP A 932 4.61 31.39 5.68
C ASP A 932 4.67 32.92 5.64
N SER A 933 5.28 33.52 4.61
CA SER A 933 5.32 34.99 4.44
C SER A 933 3.94 35.62 4.17
N LEU A 934 3.10 35.00 3.34
CA LEU A 934 1.74 35.50 3.03
C LEU A 934 0.79 35.35 4.21
N LEU A 935 0.90 34.25 4.97
CA LEU A 935 0.08 34.02 6.13
C LEU A 935 0.52 34.91 7.30
N LYS A 936 1.83 35.13 7.49
CA LYS A 936 2.38 36.15 8.40
C LYS A 936 1.82 37.55 8.14
N LEU A 937 1.55 37.92 6.88
CA LEU A 937 0.96 39.22 6.51
C LEU A 937 -0.53 39.37 6.88
N ALA A 938 -1.29 38.27 6.97
CA ALA A 938 -2.76 38.31 7.13
C ALA A 938 -3.27 37.79 8.48
N ILE A 939 -2.44 37.08 9.26
CA ILE A 939 -2.87 36.33 10.44
C ILE A 939 -3.39 37.20 11.58
N TYR A 940 -2.90 38.44 11.70
CA TYR A 940 -3.34 39.43 12.68
C TYR A 940 -4.48 40.32 12.18
N SER A 941 -5.08 39.99 11.02
CA SER A 941 -6.26 40.70 10.53
C SER A 941 -7.49 40.41 11.40
N ASN A 942 -8.36 41.42 11.50
CA ASN A 942 -9.60 41.30 12.27
C ASN A 942 -10.49 40.15 11.81
N PHE A 943 -10.49 39.84 10.52
CA PHE A 943 -11.28 38.76 9.95
C PHE A 943 -10.77 37.39 10.42
N ILE A 944 -9.48 37.11 10.27
CA ILE A 944 -8.90 35.82 10.67
C ILE A 944 -8.99 35.62 12.19
N GLN A 945 -8.67 36.64 12.97
CA GLN A 945 -8.75 36.58 14.43
C GLN A 945 -10.20 36.42 14.96
N ALA A 946 -11.21 36.72 14.14
CA ALA A 946 -12.62 36.54 14.50
C ALA A 946 -13.21 35.19 14.05
N HIS A 947 -12.49 34.40 13.25
CA HIS A 947 -13.01 33.18 12.63
C HIS A 947 -12.08 31.98 12.70
N LEU A 948 -10.84 32.11 13.20
CA LEU A 948 -9.88 31.02 13.27
C LEU A 948 -9.22 30.98 14.65
N ALA A 949 -9.57 29.97 15.46
CA ALA A 949 -9.05 29.81 16.80
C ALA A 949 -7.51 29.72 16.80
N PRO A 950 -6.85 28.87 15.99
CA PRO A 950 -5.38 28.78 15.97
C PRO A 950 -4.62 30.10 15.75
N ALA A 951 -5.21 31.05 15.04
CA ALA A 951 -4.62 32.37 14.85
C ALA A 951 -4.44 33.14 16.17
N GLY A 952 -5.23 32.80 17.20
CA GLY A 952 -5.21 33.44 18.52
C GLY A 952 -4.01 33.09 19.39
N TYR A 953 -3.16 32.12 19.03
CA TYR A 953 -1.91 31.81 19.74
C TYR A 953 -0.66 31.81 18.84
N ILE A 954 -0.76 32.28 17.60
CA ILE A 954 0.41 32.42 16.73
C ILE A 954 1.14 33.72 17.07
N LYS A 955 2.39 33.58 17.46
CA LYS A 955 3.29 34.67 17.87
C LYS A 955 4.48 34.62 16.93
N ILE A 956 4.75 35.67 16.15
CA ILE A 956 5.89 35.66 15.22
C ILE A 956 7.03 36.47 15.86
N PRO A 957 8.19 35.87 16.19
CA PRO A 957 9.30 36.57 16.87
C PRO A 957 9.77 37.83 16.15
N THR A 958 9.77 37.84 14.82
CA THR A 958 10.16 39.00 14.01
C THR A 958 9.05 40.05 13.81
N ASP A 959 7.81 39.75 14.22
CA ASP A 959 6.65 40.65 14.06
C ASP A 959 5.84 40.80 15.35
N ILE A 960 6.55 41.08 16.45
CA ILE A 960 5.96 41.26 17.78
C ILE A 960 5.04 42.49 17.84
N ALA A 961 5.29 43.52 17.01
CA ALA A 961 4.48 44.72 16.97
C ALA A 961 3.06 44.44 16.44
N ASN A 962 2.92 43.73 15.32
CA ASN A 962 1.60 43.36 14.82
C ASN A 962 0.95 42.25 15.66
N TYR A 963 1.74 41.34 16.24
CA TYR A 963 1.24 40.38 17.22
C TYR A 963 0.55 41.07 18.40
N ARG A 964 1.22 42.01 19.07
CA ARG A 964 0.64 42.73 20.23
C ARG A 964 -0.57 43.59 19.85
N LYS A 965 -0.61 44.10 18.62
CA LYS A 965 -1.70 44.96 18.15
C LYS A 965 -2.90 44.20 17.59
N GLY A 966 -2.66 43.09 16.90
CA GLY A 966 -3.67 42.41 16.09
C GLY A 966 -4.02 40.99 16.55
N CYS A 967 -3.19 40.30 17.33
CA CYS A 967 -3.59 39.04 17.96
C CYS A 967 -4.52 39.31 19.14
N LYS A 968 -5.74 38.76 19.10
CA LYS A 968 -6.81 39.14 20.04
C LYS A 968 -6.83 38.33 21.35
N PHE A 969 -6.07 37.25 21.43
CA PHE A 969 -6.19 36.30 22.55
C PHE A 969 -4.88 36.15 23.34
N LEU A 970 -3.83 35.54 22.77
CA LEU A 970 -2.61 35.23 23.51
C LEU A 970 -1.90 36.45 24.15
N PRO A 971 -1.78 37.64 23.52
CA PRO A 971 -1.18 38.80 24.18
C PRO A 971 -1.96 39.27 25.41
N VAL A 972 -3.29 39.09 25.42
CA VAL A 972 -4.15 39.42 26.56
C VAL A 972 -3.97 38.34 27.64
N LEU A 973 -3.99 37.07 27.25
CA LEU A 973 -3.80 35.93 28.16
C LEU A 973 -2.42 35.93 28.83
N ASN A 974 -1.39 36.42 28.14
CA ASN A 974 -0.03 36.49 28.69
C ASN A 974 0.28 37.84 29.37
N ASN A 975 -0.72 38.72 29.57
CA ASN A 975 -0.56 40.07 30.11
C ASN A 975 0.53 40.89 29.36
N GLU A 976 0.72 40.65 28.06
CA GLU A 976 1.78 41.27 27.25
C GLU A 976 1.43 42.71 26.80
N VAL A 977 0.15 43.07 26.78
CA VAL A 977 -0.34 44.39 26.34
C VAL A 977 -0.89 45.21 27.52
N HIS A 978 -1.83 44.63 28.27
CA HIS A 978 -2.43 45.26 29.45
C HIS A 978 -2.27 44.33 30.66
N ARG A 979 -1.57 44.79 31.70
CA ARG A 979 -1.27 43.97 32.89
C ARG A 979 -2.46 43.95 33.83
N ASN A 980 -3.26 42.90 33.77
CA ASN A 980 -4.39 42.72 34.67
C ASN A 980 -3.95 42.03 35.97
N SER A 981 -3.98 42.77 37.09
CA SER A 981 -3.58 42.25 38.41
C SER A 981 -4.48 41.12 38.93
N THR A 982 -5.74 41.06 38.48
CA THR A 982 -6.69 40.00 38.82
C THR A 982 -6.31 38.69 38.14
N TYR A 983 -5.96 38.73 36.85
CA TYR A 983 -5.51 37.54 36.10
C TYR A 983 -4.27 36.94 36.75
N LYS A 984 -3.31 37.81 37.09
CA LYS A 984 -2.10 37.43 37.83
C LYS A 984 -2.42 36.76 39.18
N LYS A 985 -3.37 37.31 39.95
CA LYS A 985 -3.77 36.73 41.26
C LYS A 985 -4.42 35.36 41.10
N ARG A 986 -5.30 35.18 40.11
CA ARG A 986 -6.00 33.91 39.85
C ARG A 986 -5.06 32.82 39.33
N PHE A 987 -4.17 33.15 38.40
CA PHE A 987 -3.20 32.18 37.92
C PHE A 987 -2.19 31.79 39.02
N ALA A 988 -1.79 32.73 39.88
CA ALA A 988 -0.94 32.46 41.04
C ALA A 988 -1.65 31.71 42.20
N SER A 989 -2.98 31.55 42.16
CA SER A 989 -3.72 30.82 43.20
C SER A 989 -3.77 29.32 42.96
N LEU A 990 -3.25 28.82 41.83
CA LEU A 990 -3.12 27.38 41.58
C LEU A 990 -2.35 26.69 42.72
N GLU A 991 -2.78 25.49 43.06
CA GLU A 991 -2.08 24.58 43.96
C GLU A 991 -0.89 23.94 43.26
N ASN A 992 -1.11 23.40 42.05
CA ASN A 992 -0.05 22.90 41.18
C ASN A 992 -0.27 23.29 39.72
N LEU A 993 0.82 23.64 39.04
CA LEU A 993 0.88 23.79 37.59
C LEU A 993 1.81 22.74 37.02
N VAL A 994 1.25 21.71 36.37
CA VAL A 994 1.99 20.59 35.79
C VAL A 994 2.09 20.80 34.28
N LEU A 995 3.29 21.02 33.78
CA LEU A 995 3.55 21.30 32.37
C LEU A 995 4.32 20.14 31.74
N ILE A 996 3.66 19.42 30.84
CA ILE A 996 4.22 18.26 30.13
C ILE A 996 4.64 18.68 28.72
N MET A 997 5.93 18.53 28.43
CA MET A 997 6.53 18.73 27.10
C MET A 997 6.95 17.39 26.51
N PHE A 998 6.59 17.17 25.24
CA PHE A 998 6.96 15.97 24.47
C PHE A 998 8.29 16.18 23.75
N GLU A 999 9.18 15.19 23.82
CA GLU A 999 10.55 15.32 23.29
C GLU A 999 10.60 15.42 21.77
N LYS A 1000 9.70 14.72 21.07
CA LYS A 1000 9.62 14.66 19.61
C LYS A 1000 8.44 15.47 19.08
N ASP A 1001 8.05 16.52 19.80
CA ASP A 1001 6.96 17.41 19.37
C ASP A 1001 7.39 18.26 18.16
N GLU A 1002 6.81 17.97 16.99
CA GLU A 1002 6.98 18.70 15.74
C GLU A 1002 5.80 19.65 15.46
N ILE A 1003 4.76 19.63 16.29
CA ILE A 1003 3.55 20.45 16.13
C ILE A 1003 3.75 21.83 16.77
N LEU A 1004 4.40 21.86 17.94
CA LEU A 1004 4.72 23.09 18.64
C LEU A 1004 6.12 23.57 18.26
N VAL A 1005 6.21 24.73 17.60
CA VAL A 1005 7.49 25.36 17.24
C VAL A 1005 7.58 26.72 17.96
N PRO A 1006 8.46 26.90 18.95
CA PRO A 1006 9.34 25.90 19.56
C PRO A 1006 8.58 25.03 20.58
N LYS A 1007 8.93 23.74 20.72
CA LYS A 1007 8.26 22.81 21.66
C LYS A 1007 8.33 23.26 23.13
N GLN A 1008 9.35 24.03 23.48
CA GLN A 1008 9.53 24.64 24.80
C GLN A 1008 8.40 25.62 25.17
N THR A 1009 7.53 26.00 24.23
CA THR A 1009 6.32 26.77 24.51
C THR A 1009 5.40 26.05 25.52
N SER A 1010 5.43 24.71 25.59
CA SER A 1010 4.74 23.93 26.63
C SER A 1010 5.24 24.22 28.04
N TRP A 1011 6.44 24.76 28.17
CA TRP A 1011 7.03 25.23 29.42
C TRP A 1011 7.16 26.76 29.45
N PHE A 1012 6.36 27.51 28.68
CA PHE A 1012 6.48 28.97 28.53
C PHE A 1012 7.83 29.46 27.97
N GLY A 1013 8.66 28.56 27.44
CA GLY A 1013 9.90 28.91 26.75
C GLY A 1013 9.61 29.40 25.33
N TYR A 1014 10.30 30.44 24.89
CA TYR A 1014 10.04 31.05 23.59
C TYR A 1014 11.26 31.78 23.03
N TYR A 1015 11.20 32.15 21.75
CA TYR A 1015 12.25 32.94 21.12
C TYR A 1015 12.30 34.39 21.64
N PRO A 1016 13.48 35.04 21.68
CA PRO A 1016 13.61 36.48 21.91
C PRO A 1016 12.93 37.30 20.80
N ASP A 1017 12.42 38.48 21.15
CA ASP A 1017 11.89 39.44 20.18
C ASP A 1017 12.95 39.71 19.09
N GLY A 1018 12.58 39.49 17.82
CA GLY A 1018 13.42 39.69 16.64
C GLY A 1018 14.26 38.48 16.18
N SER A 1019 14.24 37.34 16.89
CA SER A 1019 15.11 36.19 16.58
C SER A 1019 14.36 34.85 16.52
N PHE A 1020 14.82 33.93 15.68
CA PHE A 1020 14.39 32.51 15.65
C PHE A 1020 15.51 31.55 16.07
N THR A 1021 16.65 32.06 16.56
CA THR A 1021 17.88 31.24 16.68
C THR A 1021 17.97 30.46 17.98
N THR A 1022 17.75 31.10 19.12
CA THR A 1022 17.93 30.48 20.43
C THR A 1022 16.65 30.61 21.25
N VAL A 1023 16.05 29.48 21.63
CA VAL A 1023 14.86 29.47 22.48
C VAL A 1023 15.25 29.79 23.92
N LEU A 1024 14.63 30.81 24.52
CA LEU A 1024 14.81 31.14 25.92
C LEU A 1024 13.95 30.21 26.79
N PRO A 1025 14.52 29.62 27.85
CA PRO A 1025 13.71 28.94 28.87
C PRO A 1025 12.84 29.96 29.63
N ALA A 1026 11.75 29.50 30.23
CA ALA A 1026 10.76 30.35 30.92
C ALA A 1026 11.40 31.41 31.83
N HIS A 1027 12.35 31.01 32.67
CA HIS A 1027 13.03 31.88 33.64
C HIS A 1027 13.81 33.06 33.05
N LYS A 1028 14.11 33.03 31.74
CA LYS A 1028 14.76 34.13 31.01
C LYS A 1028 13.79 34.98 30.21
N THR A 1029 12.50 34.62 30.17
CA THR A 1029 11.48 35.40 29.47
C THR A 1029 10.99 36.56 30.35
N LYS A 1030 10.62 37.69 29.73
CA LYS A 1030 10.07 38.85 30.47
C LYS A 1030 8.80 38.49 31.25
N LEU A 1031 7.97 37.61 30.70
CA LEU A 1031 6.75 37.09 31.33
C LEU A 1031 7.04 36.48 32.71
N TYR A 1032 8.16 35.76 32.84
CA TYR A 1032 8.59 35.19 34.11
C TYR A 1032 9.36 36.20 34.97
N THR A 1033 10.39 36.86 34.43
CA THR A 1033 11.29 37.72 35.23
C THR A 1033 10.56 38.90 35.88
N GLU A 1034 9.57 39.47 35.17
CA GLU A 1034 8.70 40.53 35.66
C GLU A 1034 7.36 40.01 36.22
N ASP A 1035 7.19 38.68 36.25
CA ASP A 1035 6.05 37.97 36.81
C ASP A 1035 4.69 38.48 36.29
N TRP A 1036 4.52 38.56 34.97
CA TRP A 1036 3.33 39.19 34.35
C TRP A 1036 2.03 38.46 34.67
N ILE A 1037 2.06 37.14 34.76
CA ILE A 1037 0.88 36.30 35.04
C ILE A 1037 0.94 35.62 36.42
N GLY A 1038 1.98 35.84 37.23
CA GLY A 1038 2.11 35.15 38.52
C GLY A 1038 2.86 33.81 38.45
N LEU A 1039 3.43 33.47 37.29
CA LEU A 1039 4.19 32.23 37.06
C LEU A 1039 5.45 32.15 37.93
N LYS A 1040 6.18 33.25 38.11
CA LYS A 1040 7.40 33.27 38.94
C LYS A 1040 7.04 33.06 40.41
N LYS A 1041 5.99 33.73 40.88
CA LYS A 1041 5.50 33.55 42.26
C LYS A 1041 5.06 32.10 42.52
N LEU A 1042 4.42 31.46 41.54
CA LEU A 1042 3.98 30.06 41.63
C LEU A 1042 5.18 29.09 41.63
N ASP A 1043 6.19 29.36 40.78
CA ASP A 1043 7.41 28.57 40.67
C ASP A 1043 8.29 28.67 41.92
N GLU A 1044 8.50 29.89 42.44
CA GLU A 1044 9.24 30.13 43.70
C GLU A 1044 8.55 29.50 44.91
N ALA A 1045 7.22 29.32 44.87
CA ALA A 1045 6.46 28.57 45.86
C ALA A 1045 6.56 27.04 45.71
N GLY A 1046 7.33 26.55 44.73
CA GLY A 1046 7.53 25.12 44.47
C GLY A 1046 6.34 24.41 43.78
N LYS A 1047 5.38 25.19 43.27
CA LYS A 1047 4.10 24.69 42.74
C LYS A 1047 4.11 24.41 41.23
N VAL A 1048 5.17 24.80 40.51
CA VAL A 1048 5.33 24.51 39.07
C VAL A 1048 6.12 23.22 38.88
N LYS A 1049 5.62 22.30 38.06
CA LYS A 1049 6.25 21.01 37.75
C LYS A 1049 6.50 20.93 36.25
N LEU A 1050 7.78 20.94 35.85
CA LEU A 1050 8.21 20.81 34.46
C LEU A 1050 8.55 19.35 34.17
N LEU A 1051 7.68 18.65 33.44
CA LEU A 1051 7.82 17.23 33.16
C LEU A 1051 8.08 17.00 31.67
N LYS A 1052 9.08 16.18 31.37
CA LYS A 1052 9.46 15.83 30.01
C LYS A 1052 9.10 14.38 29.74
N VAL A 1053 8.39 14.15 28.64
CA VAL A 1053 7.90 12.81 28.25
C VAL A 1053 8.47 12.46 26.87
N CYS A 1054 9.01 11.25 26.75
CA CYS A 1054 9.44 10.72 25.46
C CYS A 1054 8.21 10.34 24.64
N GLY A 1055 8.07 10.90 23.45
CA GLY A 1055 6.91 10.70 22.57
C GLY A 1055 6.75 11.86 21.59
N SER A 1056 5.94 11.63 20.56
CA SER A 1056 5.44 12.66 19.63
C SER A 1056 4.30 13.47 20.28
N HIS A 1057 3.74 14.46 19.59
CA HIS A 1057 2.69 15.34 20.14
C HIS A 1057 1.49 14.56 20.69
N LEU A 1058 1.23 14.68 22.01
CA LEU A 1058 0.19 13.94 22.76
C LEU A 1058 0.33 12.40 22.77
N GLU A 1059 1.50 11.87 22.41
CA GLU A 1059 1.83 10.45 22.52
C GLU A 1059 2.39 10.17 23.92
N ILE A 1060 1.53 9.76 24.86
CA ILE A 1060 1.88 9.43 26.24
C ILE A 1060 1.46 7.98 26.55
N SER A 1061 2.31 7.23 27.26
CA SER A 1061 2.03 5.85 27.70
C SER A 1061 1.29 5.83 29.04
N THR A 1062 0.62 4.71 29.34
CA THR A 1062 -0.08 4.49 30.62
C THR A 1062 0.86 4.62 31.83
N SER A 1063 2.09 4.09 31.73
CA SER A 1063 3.12 4.20 32.77
C SER A 1063 3.51 5.65 33.05
N GLU A 1064 3.68 6.45 32.00
CA GLU A 1064 4.04 7.86 32.09
C GLU A 1064 2.88 8.69 32.65
N MET A 1065 1.63 8.36 32.35
CA MET A 1065 0.48 9.01 32.97
C MET A 1065 0.33 8.68 34.46
N LYS A 1066 0.47 7.41 34.84
CA LYS A 1066 0.45 6.99 36.25
C LYS A 1066 1.53 7.69 37.06
N LYS A 1067 2.72 7.87 36.47
CA LYS A 1067 3.87 8.52 37.11
C LYS A 1067 3.75 10.04 37.16
N ASN A 1068 3.32 10.68 36.07
CA ASN A 1068 3.47 12.13 35.88
C ASN A 1068 2.17 12.94 36.02
N ILE A 1069 1.00 12.30 35.93
CA ILE A 1069 -0.31 12.98 35.97
C ILE A 1069 -1.08 12.58 37.22
N LEU A 1070 -1.19 11.28 37.47
CA LEU A 1070 -2.06 10.74 38.53
C LEU A 1070 -1.75 11.28 39.96
N PRO A 1071 -0.49 11.52 40.38
CA PRO A 1071 -0.20 12.04 41.72
C PRO A 1071 -0.80 13.43 41.99
N TYR A 1072 -1.06 14.21 40.94
CA TYR A 1072 -1.65 15.55 41.05
C TYR A 1072 -3.18 15.53 40.98
N LEU A 1073 -3.76 14.37 40.69
CA LEU A 1073 -5.21 14.16 40.66
C LEU A 1073 -5.71 13.41 41.90
N LEU A 1074 -4.87 12.59 42.54
CA LEU A 1074 -5.28 11.62 43.56
C LEU A 1074 -4.88 11.95 45.01
N ASP A 1075 -4.32 13.11 45.34
CA ASP A 1075 -3.90 13.37 46.72
C ASP A 1075 -4.44 14.68 47.33
N THR A 1076 -5.54 14.54 48.08
CA THR A 1076 -5.60 14.90 49.52
C THR A 1076 -6.60 13.97 50.22
N VAL A 1077 -6.07 13.04 51.00
CA VAL A 1077 -6.80 12.29 52.04
C VAL A 1077 -7.56 13.27 52.98
N THR A 1078 -8.78 12.89 53.38
CA THR A 1078 -9.67 13.45 54.44
C THR A 1078 -10.76 14.47 54.06
N LYS A 1079 -11.91 13.97 53.60
CA LYS A 1079 -13.20 14.05 54.33
C LYS A 1079 -14.19 13.04 53.72
N PRO A 1080 -14.79 12.13 54.49
CA PRO A 1080 -15.64 11.08 53.95
C PRO A 1080 -16.96 11.70 53.47
N ARG A 1081 -17.19 11.73 52.16
CA ARG A 1081 -18.57 11.65 51.65
C ARG A 1081 -18.91 10.17 51.52
N SER A 1082 -19.83 9.75 52.37
CA SER A 1082 -20.33 8.40 52.55
C SER A 1082 -20.86 7.79 51.25
N SER A 1083 -20.10 6.90 50.63
CA SER A 1083 -20.60 5.68 49.96
C SER A 1083 -19.39 4.89 49.47
N GLY A 1084 -19.28 3.64 49.93
CA GLY A 1084 -18.13 2.79 49.66
C GLY A 1084 -18.03 2.41 48.18
N LEU A 1085 -16.89 2.74 47.57
CA LEU A 1085 -16.32 1.97 46.46
C LEU A 1085 -14.87 1.67 46.82
N LEU A 1086 -14.63 0.42 47.21
CA LEU A 1086 -13.30 -0.18 47.24
C LEU A 1086 -12.83 -0.34 45.79
N TRP A 1087 -11.68 0.23 45.46
CA TRP A 1087 -10.97 -0.07 44.21
C TRP A 1087 -10.47 -1.52 44.23
N PRO A 1088 -10.57 -2.29 43.14
CA PRO A 1088 -9.99 -3.62 43.06
C PRO A 1088 -8.47 -3.55 43.15
N SER A 1089 -7.89 -4.30 44.08
CA SER A 1089 -6.43 -4.44 44.31
C SER A 1089 -5.73 -5.27 43.23
N SER A 1090 -6.22 -5.28 41.99
CA SER A 1090 -5.74 -6.17 40.91
C SER A 1090 -5.20 -5.40 39.71
N PHE A 1091 -4.45 -4.32 39.96
CA PHE A 1091 -3.77 -3.52 38.93
C PHE A 1091 -2.23 -3.70 38.92
N ASP A 1092 -1.73 -4.66 39.71
CA ASP A 1092 -0.29 -4.92 39.90
C ASP A 1092 0.26 -6.17 39.17
N ASP A 1093 -0.57 -7.00 38.50
CA ASP A 1093 -0.12 -8.32 38.01
C ASP A 1093 -0.01 -8.54 36.48
N GLU A 1094 -0.20 -7.52 35.64
CA GLU A 1094 0.03 -7.64 34.18
C GLU A 1094 1.00 -6.58 33.65
N CYS A 1095 2.21 -6.52 34.21
CA CYS A 1095 3.36 -5.83 33.62
C CYS A 1095 4.66 -6.35 34.24
N ASN A 1096 5.15 -7.51 33.78
CA ASN A 1096 6.54 -7.90 33.96
C ASN A 1096 7.08 -8.46 32.64
N GLU A 1097 7.83 -7.63 31.91
CA GLU A 1097 8.72 -8.08 30.86
C GLU A 1097 10.05 -8.58 31.46
N GLU A 1098 10.49 -9.72 30.92
CA GLU A 1098 11.85 -10.28 30.90
C GLU A 1098 12.49 -10.86 32.19
N LYS A 1099 12.58 -12.21 32.23
CA LYS A 1099 13.84 -13.00 32.20
C LYS A 1099 13.62 -14.41 32.76
N ILE A 1100 13.52 -15.44 31.91
CA ILE A 1100 14.07 -16.77 32.23
C ILE A 1100 14.78 -17.37 31.01
N SER A 1101 16.09 -17.51 31.22
CA SER A 1101 17.14 -18.17 30.46
C SER A 1101 16.79 -19.56 29.89
N LEU A 1102 17.26 -19.80 28.66
CA LEU A 1102 17.50 -21.11 28.05
C LEU A 1102 18.57 -21.92 28.83
N ARG A 1103 18.25 -23.14 29.31
CA ARG A 1103 18.89 -24.40 28.85
C ARG A 1103 18.44 -25.68 29.60
N SER A 1104 17.97 -26.62 28.77
CA SER A 1104 18.13 -28.08 28.79
C SER A 1104 17.60 -28.90 29.97
N TRP A 1105 16.51 -29.64 29.72
CA TRP A 1105 16.54 -31.11 29.67
C TRP A 1105 15.84 -31.60 28.38
N LYS A 1106 16.60 -32.36 27.57
CA LYS A 1106 16.30 -33.03 26.28
C LYS A 1106 16.23 -32.13 25.03
N PHE A 1107 16.96 -32.57 24.00
CA PHE A 1107 18.27 -31.99 23.62
C PHE A 1107 18.22 -31.10 22.39
#